data_AF-A0A6P6DRV9-F1
#
_entry.id   AF-A0A6P6DRV9-F1
#
_cell.length_a   1.000
_cell.length_b   1.000
_cell.length_c   1.000
_cell.angle_alpha   90.00
_cell.angle_beta   90.00
_cell.angle_gamma   90.00
#
_symmetry.space_group_name_H-M   'P 1'
#
loop_
_entity.id
_entity.type
_entity.pdbx_description
1 polymer ?
#
loop_
_entity_poly.entity_id
_entity_poly.type
_entity_poly.pdbx_seq_one_letter_code
_entity_poly.pdbx_strand_id
1 'polypeptide(L)'
;MGTLCRGTASWLNCSTCTCWATPPTLDSDLNHGIQPVQGLALCTLSTMGSAEMCRDLATEVEKLLLQPGPYVRKKAILAAVHMVRKVPELSDIFLPPCAKLLHEHHHGILLGTITLIMELCQRSPAALRHFQKVVPKLVQILRTLVTTGYSKEHGISGVSDPFLQVQILRLLRILGRNHEESSETMNDLLAQVATNTNTSRNAGSAVLFETVLTIMDIRSAAGLRVLAVNILGHFLLNSDKNIRYVALTSLLRLVQSDHSAVQRHRSTVVECLRETDASLSRRALELSLALVNSSNVQDMTKELQAFLKSCPPDLRADCASGILLAAERFAPTKRWHIDTILHVLTMAGTYVRDDAVANLTQLIGGAQELHAYSVRRLYHALARDISQQPLVQVATWCIGEYGDFLLENCEETEPLKVEEEEVLALLEKVLQSHMSLPATRGYALTALMKLSTRLQGDTNRIRQVVSIYGSCLDVELQQRAVEYNMLFQKYDHMRAAILEKMPLVEHSSPQADEKAKGSREVAPLSEDQALVPTEPQTSKLSDLLDLLDDTSGDTRQPPPLQPSPEGGVVHLLDLPSTPPPPASIPTLKVFEREGVRLNLSFTRPPGTPALLLITVTTTNSSEDDVTHFICQAAVPKSLQLQLQAPSGSTATARGGLPITQLFRILNPNKAPLRLKLRLTYNHFGQSVQEIFEVNNLPVETWQ
;
A
#
# COMPACT_ATOMS: atom_id res chain seq x y z
N MET A 1 -34.00 13.58 -51.02
CA MET A 1 -34.93 12.87 -50.12
C MET A 1 -34.08 12.27 -49.01
N GLY A 2 -34.17 12.59 -47.73
CA GLY A 2 -35.25 13.19 -46.96
C GLY A 2 -35.49 12.31 -45.74
N THR A 3 -34.64 12.40 -44.71
CA THR A 3 -35.03 12.06 -43.32
C THR A 3 -33.99 12.57 -42.33
N LEU A 4 -34.36 13.63 -41.62
CA LEU A 4 -33.82 13.96 -40.30
C LEU A 4 -34.11 12.78 -39.36
N CYS A 5 -33.10 12.24 -38.70
CA CYS A 5 -33.28 11.47 -37.48
C CYS A 5 -32.66 12.24 -36.31
N ARG A 6 -33.54 12.90 -35.54
CA ARG A 6 -33.26 13.36 -34.17
C ARG A 6 -33.02 12.13 -33.29
N GLY A 7 -31.90 12.07 -32.58
CA GLY A 7 -31.63 11.00 -31.63
C GLY A 7 -30.17 10.95 -31.21
N THR A 8 -29.82 11.75 -30.21
CA THR A 8 -28.54 11.70 -29.49
C THR A 8 -28.41 10.39 -28.70
N ALA A 9 -27.21 9.78 -28.75
CA ALA A 9 -26.58 8.94 -27.71
C ALA A 9 -26.53 7.39 -27.80
N SER A 10 -26.73 6.72 -28.95
CA SER A 10 -26.61 5.22 -28.98
C SER A 10 -25.58 4.58 -29.92
N TRP A 11 -24.73 5.33 -30.63
CA TRP A 11 -23.81 4.75 -31.63
C TRP A 11 -22.35 4.54 -31.19
N LEU A 12 -22.06 4.52 -29.89
CA LEU A 12 -20.67 4.47 -29.39
C LEU A 12 -20.07 3.05 -29.20
N ASN A 13 -20.81 1.98 -29.44
CA ASN A 13 -20.32 0.60 -29.27
C ASN A 13 -20.55 -0.27 -30.52
N CYS A 14 -20.02 0.15 -31.67
CA CYS A 14 -19.95 -0.72 -32.85
C CYS A 14 -18.52 -0.75 -33.42
N SER A 15 -17.89 -1.93 -33.33
CA SER A 15 -16.62 -2.32 -33.97
C SER A 15 -16.67 -2.28 -35.51
N THR A 16 -17.80 -1.86 -36.10
CA THR A 16 -18.05 -1.72 -37.53
C THR A 16 -17.87 -0.28 -38.05
N CYS A 17 -17.77 0.74 -37.19
CA CYS A 17 -17.51 2.12 -37.62
C CYS A 17 -16.05 2.39 -38.01
N THR A 18 -15.11 1.55 -37.57
CA THR A 18 -13.68 1.62 -37.90
C THR A 18 -13.39 1.40 -39.39
N CYS A 19 -14.31 0.80 -40.16
CA CYS A 19 -14.10 0.56 -41.59
C CYS A 19 -14.39 1.76 -42.51
N TRP A 20 -15.04 2.83 -42.01
CA TRP A 20 -15.46 3.98 -42.83
C TRP A 20 -14.62 5.25 -42.60
N ALA A 21 -13.79 5.27 -41.55
CA ALA A 21 -12.90 6.38 -41.22
C ALA A 21 -11.46 6.06 -41.64
N THR A 22 -11.22 5.98 -42.95
CA THR A 22 -9.84 5.88 -43.47
C THR A 22 -9.13 7.25 -43.36
N PRO A 23 -7.82 7.33 -43.08
CA PRO A 23 -7.06 8.59 -43.09
C PRO A 23 -7.39 9.53 -44.28
N PRO A 24 -7.51 9.05 -45.53
CA PRO A 24 -7.84 9.91 -46.68
C PRO A 24 -9.27 10.49 -46.66
N THR A 25 -10.26 9.81 -46.07
CA THR A 25 -11.61 10.37 -45.97
C THR A 25 -11.66 11.48 -44.91
N LEU A 26 -10.96 11.31 -43.79
CA LEU A 26 -10.81 12.38 -42.80
C LEU A 26 -10.02 13.56 -43.37
N ASP A 27 -8.93 13.32 -44.09
CA ASP A 27 -8.15 14.39 -44.71
C ASP A 27 -8.97 15.22 -45.71
N SER A 28 -9.78 14.53 -46.54
CA SER A 28 -10.74 15.19 -47.43
C SER A 28 -11.77 16.02 -46.66
N ASP A 29 -12.32 15.50 -45.58
CA ASP A 29 -13.34 16.18 -44.76
C ASP A 29 -12.77 17.39 -44.00
N LEU A 30 -11.50 17.32 -43.58
CA LEU A 30 -10.78 18.45 -42.97
C LEU A 30 -10.53 19.58 -43.98
N ASN A 31 -10.36 19.25 -45.26
CA ASN A 31 -10.11 20.20 -46.34
C ASN A 31 -11.39 20.70 -47.06
N HIS A 32 -12.56 20.15 -46.74
CA HIS A 32 -13.85 20.44 -47.42
C HIS A 32 -14.35 21.90 -47.20
N GLY A 33 -13.74 22.69 -46.32
CA GLY A 33 -14.05 24.12 -46.10
C GLY A 33 -15.40 24.42 -45.41
N ILE A 34 -16.25 23.40 -45.20
CA ILE A 34 -17.52 23.51 -44.49
C ILE A 34 -17.30 23.29 -43.00
N GLN A 35 -17.53 24.33 -42.18
CA GLN A 35 -17.20 24.30 -40.74
C GLN A 35 -17.85 23.13 -39.95
N PRO A 36 -19.13 22.75 -40.18
CA PRO A 36 -19.70 21.56 -39.53
C PRO A 36 -19.03 20.23 -39.93
N VAL A 37 -18.63 20.07 -41.19
CA VAL A 37 -17.99 18.83 -41.71
C VAL A 37 -16.60 18.70 -41.11
N GLN A 38 -15.81 19.77 -41.17
CA GLN A 38 -14.52 19.87 -40.48
C GLN A 38 -14.67 19.61 -38.97
N GLY A 39 -15.71 20.17 -38.36
CA GLY A 39 -16.00 19.97 -36.95
C GLY A 39 -16.40 18.55 -36.57
N LEU A 40 -17.02 17.79 -37.49
CA LEU A 40 -17.32 16.38 -37.29
C LEU A 40 -16.06 15.53 -37.43
N ALA A 41 -15.26 15.76 -38.49
CA ALA A 41 -13.99 15.09 -38.71
C ALA A 41 -13.03 15.25 -37.53
N LEU A 42 -12.87 16.48 -37.02
CA LEU A 42 -12.06 16.77 -35.82
C LEU A 42 -12.58 16.08 -34.56
N CYS A 43 -13.91 15.96 -34.41
CA CYS A 43 -14.49 15.23 -33.28
C CYS A 43 -14.22 13.72 -33.39
N THR A 44 -14.36 13.14 -34.58
CA THR A 44 -14.04 11.72 -34.84
C THR A 44 -12.56 11.45 -34.58
N LEU A 45 -11.67 12.34 -35.00
CA LEU A 45 -10.23 12.24 -34.72
C LEU A 45 -9.92 12.31 -33.22
N SER A 46 -10.60 13.20 -32.48
CA SER A 46 -10.41 13.37 -31.03
C SER A 46 -10.95 12.19 -30.20
N THR A 47 -11.94 11.45 -30.68
CA THR A 47 -12.53 10.31 -29.95
C THR A 47 -11.96 8.95 -30.38
N MET A 48 -11.66 8.76 -31.67
CA MET A 48 -11.33 7.47 -32.27
C MET A 48 -9.97 7.44 -32.99
N GLY A 49 -9.17 8.53 -32.94
CA GLY A 49 -7.89 8.61 -33.63
C GLY A 49 -6.89 7.53 -33.20
N SER A 50 -6.38 6.76 -34.18
CA SER A 50 -5.23 5.87 -33.96
C SER A 50 -3.93 6.67 -33.93
N ALA A 51 -2.84 6.09 -33.40
CA ALA A 51 -1.55 6.77 -33.35
C ALA A 51 -1.00 7.11 -34.76
N GLU A 52 -1.31 6.28 -35.76
CA GLU A 52 -0.92 6.50 -37.15
C GLU A 52 -1.71 7.66 -37.77
N MET A 53 -3.04 7.66 -37.61
CA MET A 53 -3.89 8.77 -38.06
C MET A 53 -3.48 10.10 -37.43
N CYS A 54 -3.09 10.08 -36.16
CA CYS A 54 -2.60 11.28 -35.48
C CYS A 54 -1.29 11.80 -36.07
N ARG A 55 -0.39 10.94 -36.54
CA ARG A 55 0.86 11.38 -37.20
C ARG A 55 0.58 11.96 -38.57
N ASP A 56 -0.26 11.29 -39.35
CA ASP A 56 -0.56 11.69 -40.72
C ASP A 56 -1.32 13.03 -40.78
N LEU A 57 -2.28 13.23 -39.87
CA LEU A 57 -3.16 14.42 -39.85
C LEU A 57 -2.66 15.58 -38.97
N ALA A 58 -1.49 15.46 -38.33
CA ALA A 58 -0.97 16.46 -37.39
C ALA A 58 -0.81 17.85 -38.01
N THR A 59 -0.26 17.91 -39.22
CA THR A 59 -0.01 19.15 -39.95
C THR A 59 -1.30 19.81 -40.40
N GLU A 60 -2.31 19.03 -40.79
CA GLU A 60 -3.63 19.56 -41.15
C GLU A 60 -4.36 20.13 -39.93
N VAL A 61 -4.30 19.45 -38.78
CA VAL A 61 -4.84 19.98 -37.53
C VAL A 61 -4.12 21.27 -37.13
N GLU A 62 -2.78 21.34 -37.29
CA GLU A 62 -2.00 22.57 -37.04
C GLU A 62 -2.48 23.73 -37.91
N LYS A 63 -2.72 23.50 -39.21
CA LYS A 63 -3.28 24.52 -40.12
C LYS A 63 -4.66 24.98 -39.65
N LEU A 64 -5.53 24.05 -39.26
CA LEU A 64 -6.89 24.35 -38.77
C LEU A 64 -6.88 25.12 -37.44
N LEU A 65 -5.83 24.98 -36.60
CA LEU A 65 -5.66 25.81 -35.40
C LEU A 65 -5.46 27.29 -35.73
N LEU A 66 -4.81 27.59 -36.87
CA LEU A 66 -4.51 28.96 -37.31
C LEU A 66 -5.63 29.56 -38.19
N GLN A 67 -6.64 28.78 -38.58
CA GLN A 67 -7.78 29.25 -39.38
C GLN A 67 -8.77 30.13 -38.59
N PRO A 68 -9.56 31.00 -39.25
CA PRO A 68 -10.30 32.09 -38.60
C PRO A 68 -11.57 31.66 -37.82
N GLY A 69 -12.16 30.49 -38.10
CA GLY A 69 -13.45 30.11 -37.53
C GLY A 69 -13.37 29.67 -36.06
N PRO A 70 -14.03 30.36 -35.09
CA PRO A 70 -13.95 30.01 -33.67
C PRO A 70 -14.51 28.61 -33.36
N TYR A 71 -15.52 28.19 -34.13
CA TYR A 71 -16.14 26.87 -34.03
C TYR A 71 -15.16 25.72 -34.36
N VAL A 72 -14.47 25.83 -35.49
CA VAL A 72 -13.50 24.84 -35.96
C VAL A 72 -12.27 24.85 -35.05
N ARG A 73 -11.77 26.05 -34.70
CA ARG A 73 -10.59 26.22 -33.88
C ARG A 73 -10.72 25.56 -32.51
N LYS A 74 -11.86 25.75 -31.82
CA LYS A 74 -12.11 25.08 -30.53
C LYS A 74 -11.99 23.56 -30.63
N LYS A 75 -12.52 22.96 -31.70
CA LYS A 75 -12.48 21.51 -31.93
C LYS A 75 -11.07 21.06 -32.33
N ALA A 76 -10.38 21.84 -33.16
CA ALA A 76 -9.00 21.56 -33.55
C ALA A 76 -8.06 21.54 -32.33
N ILE A 77 -8.25 22.45 -31.37
CA ILE A 77 -7.47 22.46 -30.13
C ILE A 77 -7.70 21.18 -29.31
N LEU A 78 -8.94 20.74 -29.16
CA LEU A 78 -9.25 19.50 -28.43
C LEU A 78 -8.79 18.24 -29.18
N ALA A 79 -8.78 18.27 -30.51
CA ALA A 79 -8.16 17.23 -31.32
C ALA A 79 -6.64 17.19 -31.07
N ALA A 80 -5.96 18.33 -31.10
CA ALA A 80 -4.53 18.43 -30.78
C ALA A 80 -4.21 17.92 -29.36
N VAL A 81 -5.06 18.21 -28.36
CA VAL A 81 -4.94 17.64 -27.00
C VAL A 81 -4.93 16.10 -27.04
N HIS A 82 -5.86 15.49 -27.79
CA HIS A 82 -5.90 14.03 -27.93
C HIS A 82 -4.65 13.50 -28.64
N MET A 83 -4.21 14.17 -29.71
CA MET A 83 -3.04 13.79 -30.50
C MET A 83 -1.78 13.79 -29.64
N VAL A 84 -1.55 14.84 -28.84
CA VAL A 84 -0.41 14.92 -27.90
C VAL A 84 -0.49 13.86 -26.81
N ARG A 85 -1.70 13.52 -26.31
CA ARG A 85 -1.87 12.43 -25.33
C ARG A 85 -1.53 11.06 -25.90
N LYS A 86 -1.81 10.83 -27.20
CA LYS A 86 -1.56 9.57 -27.91
C LYS A 86 -0.13 9.44 -28.41
N VAL A 87 0.39 10.50 -29.03
CA VAL A 87 1.72 10.55 -29.65
C VAL A 87 2.46 11.80 -29.10
N PRO A 88 3.21 11.65 -28.00
CA PRO A 88 3.90 12.78 -27.36
C PRO A 88 4.94 13.47 -28.25
N GLU A 89 5.48 12.77 -29.25
CA GLU A 89 6.47 13.31 -30.21
C GLU A 89 5.91 14.48 -31.05
N LEU A 90 4.60 14.60 -31.18
CA LEU A 90 3.95 15.68 -31.92
C LEU A 90 3.92 17.02 -31.15
N SER A 91 4.50 17.08 -29.95
CA SER A 91 4.50 18.29 -29.11
C SER A 91 5.09 19.52 -29.80
N ASP A 92 6.13 19.31 -30.61
CA ASP A 92 6.90 20.41 -31.23
C ASP A 92 6.11 21.12 -32.33
N ILE A 93 5.20 20.41 -33.01
CA ILE A 93 4.31 20.95 -34.04
C ILE A 93 3.29 21.91 -33.41
N PHE A 94 2.74 21.55 -32.24
CA PHE A 94 1.66 22.31 -31.60
C PHE A 94 2.15 23.44 -30.68
N LEU A 95 3.45 23.50 -30.37
CA LEU A 95 4.03 24.50 -29.48
C LEU A 95 3.93 25.95 -30.04
N PRO A 96 4.31 26.25 -31.30
CA PRO A 96 4.23 27.62 -31.84
C PRO A 96 2.81 28.20 -31.95
N PRO A 97 1.78 27.44 -32.41
CA PRO A 97 0.41 27.94 -32.46
C PRO A 97 -0.15 28.36 -31.08
N CYS A 98 0.21 27.64 -30.01
CA CYS A 98 -0.30 27.91 -28.66
C CYS A 98 -0.01 29.33 -28.17
N ALA A 99 1.18 29.87 -28.46
CA ALA A 99 1.55 31.23 -28.06
C ALA A 99 0.66 32.30 -28.71
N LYS A 100 0.24 32.09 -29.96
CA LYS A 100 -0.69 32.98 -30.67
C LYS A 100 -2.11 32.86 -30.11
N LEU A 101 -2.56 31.63 -29.84
CA LEU A 101 -3.90 31.34 -29.35
C LEU A 101 -4.20 31.88 -27.93
N LEU A 102 -3.18 32.17 -27.13
CA LEU A 102 -3.34 32.81 -25.82
C LEU A 102 -3.78 34.28 -25.88
N HIS A 103 -3.69 34.92 -27.06
CA HIS A 103 -4.12 36.31 -27.27
C HIS A 103 -5.60 36.43 -27.67
N GLU A 104 -6.29 35.31 -27.88
CA GLU A 104 -7.70 35.28 -28.30
C GLU A 104 -8.63 35.70 -27.16
N HIS A 105 -9.68 36.46 -27.48
CA HIS A 105 -10.68 36.91 -26.49
C HIS A 105 -11.78 35.88 -26.22
N HIS A 106 -11.95 34.89 -27.10
CA HIS A 106 -13.02 33.91 -26.96
C HIS A 106 -12.71 32.89 -25.86
N HIS A 107 -13.48 32.90 -24.78
CA HIS A 107 -13.28 32.06 -23.59
C HIS A 107 -13.18 30.56 -23.91
N GLY A 108 -14.03 30.06 -24.81
CA GLY A 108 -14.01 28.65 -25.21
C GLY A 108 -12.75 28.22 -25.98
N ILE A 109 -12.04 29.16 -26.62
CA ILE A 109 -10.77 28.90 -27.32
C ILE A 109 -9.66 28.93 -26.26
N LEU A 110 -9.64 29.95 -25.40
CA LEU A 110 -8.69 30.05 -24.29
C LEU A 110 -8.71 28.80 -23.40
N LEU A 111 -9.90 28.30 -23.03
CA LEU A 111 -10.05 27.08 -22.23
C LEU A 111 -9.40 25.86 -22.90
N GLY A 112 -9.63 25.69 -24.21
CA GLY A 112 -9.00 24.65 -25.00
C GLY A 112 -7.48 24.82 -25.04
N THR A 113 -7.02 26.04 -25.34
CA THR A 113 -5.59 26.36 -25.45
C THR A 113 -4.85 26.10 -24.15
N ILE A 114 -5.41 26.48 -23.01
CA ILE A 114 -4.83 26.20 -21.68
C ILE A 114 -4.78 24.69 -21.43
N THR A 115 -5.80 23.94 -21.84
CA THR A 115 -5.80 22.48 -21.73
C THR A 115 -4.70 21.85 -22.58
N LEU A 116 -4.49 22.34 -23.81
CA LEU A 116 -3.40 21.90 -24.68
C LEU A 116 -2.02 22.21 -24.09
N ILE A 117 -1.82 23.44 -23.61
CA ILE A 117 -0.57 23.85 -22.95
C ILE A 117 -0.30 22.99 -21.71
N MET A 118 -1.32 22.69 -20.92
CA MET A 118 -1.19 21.82 -19.74
C MET A 118 -0.67 20.43 -20.11
N GLU A 119 -1.19 19.80 -21.16
CA GLU A 119 -0.69 18.50 -21.63
C GLU A 119 0.73 18.61 -22.19
N LEU A 120 1.04 19.67 -22.97
CA LEU A 120 2.38 19.90 -23.51
C LEU A 120 3.42 20.06 -22.39
N CYS A 121 3.09 20.82 -21.34
CA CYS A 121 3.97 21.05 -20.18
C CYS A 121 4.19 19.79 -19.34
N GLN A 122 3.20 18.90 -19.23
CA GLN A 122 3.35 17.64 -18.50
C GLN A 122 4.21 16.62 -19.24
N ARG A 123 4.21 16.66 -20.57
CA ARG A 123 4.92 15.68 -21.42
C ARG A 123 6.31 16.12 -21.84
N SER A 124 6.53 17.42 -22.02
CA SER A 124 7.80 17.96 -22.54
C SER A 124 8.38 19.05 -21.62
N PRO A 125 9.59 18.84 -21.06
CA PRO A 125 10.23 19.84 -20.19
C PRO A 125 10.69 21.09 -20.97
N ALA A 126 10.93 20.97 -22.28
CA ALA A 126 11.25 22.09 -23.14
C ALA A 126 10.06 23.06 -23.31
N ALA A 127 8.84 22.55 -23.48
CA ALA A 127 7.64 23.38 -23.52
C ALA A 127 7.39 24.07 -22.18
N LEU A 128 7.66 23.40 -21.06
CA LEU A 128 7.53 23.99 -19.73
C LEU A 128 8.39 25.26 -19.60
N ARG A 129 9.66 25.23 -20.03
CA ARG A 129 10.55 26.42 -20.04
C ARG A 129 10.05 27.53 -20.97
N HIS A 130 9.45 27.17 -22.11
CA HIS A 130 8.88 28.15 -23.03
C HIS A 130 7.66 28.87 -22.43
N PHE A 131 6.72 28.10 -21.85
CA PHE A 131 5.48 28.64 -21.29
C PHE A 131 5.65 29.31 -19.93
N GLN A 132 6.74 29.06 -19.19
CA GLN A 132 7.08 29.82 -17.97
C GLN A 132 7.17 31.34 -18.21
N LYS A 133 7.66 31.76 -19.39
CA LYS A 133 7.72 33.19 -19.77
C LYS A 133 6.35 33.82 -19.98
N VAL A 134 5.31 33.00 -20.17
CA VAL A 134 3.93 33.43 -20.43
C VAL A 134 3.10 33.55 -19.14
N VAL A 135 3.65 33.16 -17.99
CA VAL A 135 3.01 33.25 -16.67
C VAL A 135 2.46 34.66 -16.37
N PRO A 136 3.20 35.77 -16.58
CA PRO A 136 2.66 37.11 -16.31
C PRO A 136 1.41 37.43 -17.12
N LYS A 137 1.31 36.89 -18.34
CA LYS A 137 0.13 37.09 -19.19
C LYS A 137 -1.08 36.32 -18.66
N LEU A 138 -0.88 35.07 -18.24
CA LEU A 138 -1.93 34.26 -17.61
C LEU A 138 -2.43 34.90 -16.30
N VAL A 139 -1.51 35.48 -15.52
CA VAL A 139 -1.81 36.24 -14.31
C VAL A 139 -2.69 37.45 -14.63
N GLN A 140 -2.37 38.19 -15.69
CA GLN A 140 -3.20 39.33 -16.13
C GLN A 140 -4.61 38.89 -16.54
N ILE A 141 -4.74 37.82 -17.33
CA ILE A 141 -6.04 37.30 -17.78
C ILE A 141 -6.90 36.90 -16.57
N LEU A 142 -6.32 36.15 -15.62
CA LEU A 142 -7.04 35.74 -14.42
C LEU A 142 -7.39 36.93 -13.52
N ARG A 143 -6.51 37.94 -13.38
CA ARG A 143 -6.81 39.18 -12.66
C ARG A 143 -8.00 39.91 -13.26
N THR A 144 -8.09 39.99 -14.59
CA THR A 144 -9.24 40.57 -15.30
C THR A 144 -10.51 39.76 -15.03
N LEU A 145 -10.48 38.43 -15.05
CA LEU A 145 -11.65 37.61 -14.75
C LEU A 145 -12.18 37.80 -13.31
N VAL A 146 -11.27 37.96 -12.35
CA VAL A 146 -11.62 38.14 -10.92
C VAL A 146 -12.12 39.57 -10.65
N THR A 147 -11.51 40.59 -11.26
CA THR A 147 -11.79 42.01 -10.94
C THR A 147 -12.96 42.56 -11.74
N THR A 148 -13.04 42.24 -13.04
CA THR A 148 -14.02 42.84 -13.95
C THR A 148 -15.37 42.12 -13.95
N GLY A 149 -15.45 40.94 -13.32
CA GLY A 149 -16.62 40.41 -12.61
C GLY A 149 -17.90 40.09 -13.39
N TYR A 150 -18.11 40.56 -14.62
CA TYR A 150 -19.42 40.42 -15.27
C TYR A 150 -19.35 40.25 -16.79
N SER A 151 -19.32 38.99 -17.24
CA SER A 151 -19.75 38.60 -18.58
C SER A 151 -21.08 37.85 -18.47
N LYS A 152 -22.15 38.37 -19.08
CA LYS A 152 -23.51 37.79 -19.01
C LYS A 152 -23.60 36.37 -19.58
N GLU A 153 -22.71 36.00 -20.50
CA GLU A 153 -22.73 34.71 -21.20
C GLU A 153 -21.97 33.61 -20.44
N HIS A 154 -21.02 33.98 -19.58
CA HIS A 154 -20.11 33.05 -18.92
C HIS A 154 -20.18 33.11 -17.38
N GLY A 155 -21.08 33.92 -16.82
CA GLY A 155 -21.31 34.01 -15.38
C GLY A 155 -22.11 32.82 -14.85
N ILE A 156 -21.57 32.10 -13.87
CA ILE A 156 -22.27 31.03 -13.15
C ILE A 156 -22.35 31.42 -11.68
N SER A 157 -23.58 31.61 -11.17
CA SER A 157 -23.84 31.92 -9.76
C SER A 157 -23.07 33.15 -9.22
N GLY A 158 -22.85 34.17 -10.06
CA GLY A 158 -22.14 35.40 -9.69
C GLY A 158 -20.61 35.32 -9.82
N VAL A 159 -20.06 34.18 -10.27
CA VAL A 159 -18.63 34.02 -10.60
C VAL A 159 -18.46 34.03 -12.13
N SER A 160 -17.53 34.86 -12.63
CA SER A 160 -17.22 34.93 -14.06
C SER A 160 -16.36 33.75 -14.52
N ASP A 161 -16.91 32.88 -15.37
CA ASP A 161 -16.26 31.71 -15.97
C ASP A 161 -15.38 30.88 -15.01
N PRO A 162 -15.99 30.15 -14.04
CA PRO A 162 -15.24 29.36 -13.08
C PRO A 162 -14.41 28.24 -13.74
N PHE A 163 -14.83 27.72 -14.90
CA PHE A 163 -14.09 26.67 -15.61
C PHE A 163 -12.75 27.20 -16.13
N LEU A 164 -12.76 28.37 -16.75
CA LEU A 164 -11.54 29.01 -17.23
C LEU A 164 -10.61 29.38 -16.06
N GLN A 165 -11.16 29.93 -14.96
CA GLN A 165 -10.35 30.24 -13.78
C GLN A 165 -9.65 29.00 -13.20
N VAL A 166 -10.38 27.90 -13.03
CA VAL A 166 -9.82 26.63 -12.53
C VAL A 166 -8.74 26.09 -13.47
N GLN A 167 -8.94 26.13 -14.79
CA GLN A 167 -7.92 25.66 -15.74
C GLN A 167 -6.66 26.54 -15.74
N ILE A 168 -6.80 27.87 -15.65
CA ILE A 168 -5.65 28.76 -15.51
C ILE A 168 -4.88 28.44 -14.23
N LEU A 169 -5.58 28.27 -13.10
CA LEU A 169 -4.95 27.89 -11.83
C LEU A 169 -4.22 26.54 -11.94
N ARG A 170 -4.81 25.51 -12.57
CA ARG A 170 -4.12 24.24 -12.83
C ARG A 170 -2.86 24.40 -13.64
N LEU A 171 -2.90 25.22 -14.69
CA LEU A 171 -1.71 25.50 -15.50
C LEU A 171 -0.65 26.25 -14.68
N LEU A 172 -1.03 27.26 -13.90
CA LEU A 172 -0.12 27.99 -13.01
C LEU A 172 0.54 27.07 -11.97
N ARG A 173 -0.19 26.09 -11.43
CA ARG A 173 0.38 25.04 -10.55
C ARG A 173 1.53 24.29 -11.22
N ILE A 174 1.34 23.88 -12.46
CA ILE A 174 2.34 23.09 -13.19
C ILE A 174 3.53 23.97 -13.56
N LEU A 175 3.29 25.21 -14.01
CA LEU A 175 4.34 26.15 -14.41
C LEU A 175 5.17 26.66 -13.22
N GLY A 176 4.54 26.84 -12.05
CA GLY A 176 5.19 27.29 -10.81
C GLY A 176 5.88 26.19 -10.01
N ARG A 177 5.68 24.91 -10.38
CA ARG A 177 6.34 23.80 -9.69
C ARG A 177 7.85 23.89 -9.85
N ASN A 178 8.56 24.03 -8.74
CA ASN A 178 10.02 24.17 -8.67
C ASN A 178 10.61 25.41 -9.39
N HIS A 179 9.80 26.44 -9.69
CA HIS A 179 10.28 27.70 -10.31
C HIS A 179 9.92 28.92 -9.46
N GLU A 180 10.94 29.57 -8.88
CA GLU A 180 10.76 30.62 -7.87
C GLU A 180 10.24 31.93 -8.46
N GLU A 181 10.80 32.38 -9.59
CA GLU A 181 10.39 33.63 -10.24
C GLU A 181 8.92 33.58 -10.68
N SER A 182 8.48 32.47 -11.29
CA SER A 182 7.07 32.30 -11.67
C SER A 182 6.16 32.21 -10.44
N SER A 183 6.60 31.55 -9.36
CA SER A 183 5.87 31.50 -8.08
C SER A 183 5.66 32.90 -7.50
N GLU A 184 6.72 33.72 -7.48
CA GLU A 184 6.67 35.08 -6.95
C GLU A 184 5.68 35.95 -7.74
N THR A 185 5.74 35.92 -9.07
CA THR A 185 4.82 36.71 -9.92
C THR A 185 3.34 36.37 -9.73
N MET A 186 3.01 35.16 -9.29
CA MET A 186 1.61 34.74 -9.09
C MET A 186 1.11 34.88 -7.65
N ASN A 187 1.99 35.10 -6.67
CA ASN A 187 1.62 35.17 -5.25
C ASN A 187 0.54 36.23 -4.97
N ASP A 188 0.69 37.43 -5.51
CA ASP A 188 -0.28 38.53 -5.33
C ASP A 188 -1.66 38.18 -5.90
N LEU A 189 -1.68 37.51 -7.05
CA LEU A 189 -2.94 37.07 -7.67
C LEU A 189 -3.60 35.97 -6.85
N LEU A 190 -2.83 34.99 -6.35
CA LEU A 190 -3.37 33.93 -5.51
C LEU A 190 -3.97 34.49 -4.22
N ALA A 191 -3.33 35.50 -3.61
CA ALA A 191 -3.89 36.24 -2.49
C ALA A 191 -5.21 36.92 -2.87
N GLN A 192 -5.24 37.64 -4.00
CA GLN A 192 -6.43 38.34 -4.47
C GLN A 192 -7.60 37.40 -4.78
N VAL A 193 -7.34 36.26 -5.43
CA VAL A 193 -8.37 35.23 -5.71
C VAL A 193 -8.90 34.64 -4.41
N ALA A 194 -8.00 34.35 -3.46
CA ALA A 194 -8.35 33.80 -2.16
C ALA A 194 -9.23 34.73 -1.33
N THR A 195 -9.05 36.06 -1.41
CA THR A 195 -9.83 37.04 -0.64
C THR A 195 -11.12 37.48 -1.34
N ASN A 196 -11.12 37.58 -2.67
CA ASN A 196 -12.23 38.18 -3.41
C ASN A 196 -13.28 37.17 -3.87
N THR A 197 -13.00 35.87 -3.81
CA THR A 197 -13.93 34.84 -4.28
C THR A 197 -14.92 34.46 -3.18
N ASN A 198 -16.22 34.50 -3.52
CA ASN A 198 -17.29 34.14 -2.59
C ASN A 198 -17.39 32.62 -2.40
N THR A 199 -17.38 32.16 -1.15
CA THR A 199 -17.53 30.73 -0.76
C THR A 199 -18.98 30.26 -0.68
N SER A 200 -19.96 31.14 -0.92
CA SER A 200 -21.39 30.85 -0.71
C SER A 200 -21.98 29.86 -1.70
N ARG A 201 -21.32 29.63 -2.83
CA ARG A 201 -21.80 28.78 -3.93
C ARG A 201 -20.70 27.83 -4.38
N ASN A 202 -21.09 26.66 -4.89
CA ASN A 202 -20.16 25.61 -5.33
C ASN A 202 -19.15 26.10 -6.38
N ALA A 203 -19.54 27.01 -7.27
CA ALA A 203 -18.65 27.58 -8.28
C ALA A 203 -17.46 28.33 -7.66
N GLY A 204 -17.71 29.17 -6.64
CA GLY A 204 -16.65 29.88 -5.93
C GLY A 204 -15.80 28.96 -5.06
N SER A 205 -16.44 27.99 -4.38
CA SER A 205 -15.72 26.95 -3.63
C SER A 205 -14.81 26.10 -4.51
N ALA A 206 -15.19 25.81 -5.76
CA ALA A 206 -14.36 25.07 -6.71
C ALA A 206 -13.13 25.87 -7.17
N VAL A 207 -13.29 27.18 -7.44
CA VAL A 207 -12.17 28.07 -7.76
C VAL A 207 -11.20 28.14 -6.58
N LEU A 208 -11.70 28.42 -5.38
CA LEU A 208 -10.89 28.51 -4.16
C LEU A 208 -10.20 27.19 -3.83
N PHE A 209 -10.87 26.06 -4.05
CA PHE A 209 -10.26 24.75 -3.86
C PHE A 209 -9.06 24.56 -4.78
N GLU A 210 -9.20 24.90 -6.06
CA GLU A 210 -8.09 24.86 -7.00
C GLU A 210 -6.99 25.85 -6.59
N THR A 211 -7.34 27.07 -6.16
CA THR A 211 -6.39 28.07 -5.64
C THR A 211 -5.59 27.54 -4.45
N VAL A 212 -6.23 26.89 -3.48
CA VAL A 212 -5.54 26.25 -2.35
C VAL A 212 -4.55 25.22 -2.84
N LEU A 213 -4.98 24.30 -3.71
CA LEU A 213 -4.09 23.29 -4.26
C LEU A 213 -2.93 23.93 -5.08
N THR A 214 -3.13 25.08 -5.73
CA THR A 214 -2.02 25.79 -6.40
C THR A 214 -1.03 26.37 -5.41
N ILE A 215 -1.50 26.98 -4.32
CA ILE A 215 -0.64 27.58 -3.29
C ILE A 215 0.23 26.51 -2.63
N MET A 216 -0.31 25.30 -2.46
CA MET A 216 0.34 24.21 -1.74
C MET A 216 1.43 23.49 -2.54
N ASP A 217 1.18 23.25 -3.83
CA ASP A 217 2.15 22.55 -4.69
C ASP A 217 3.32 23.45 -5.16
N ILE A 218 3.18 24.77 -5.01
CA ILE A 218 4.18 25.77 -5.40
C ILE A 218 5.00 26.21 -4.16
N ARG A 219 6.24 26.68 -4.38
CA ARG A 219 7.05 27.36 -3.35
C ARG A 219 6.49 28.77 -3.10
N SER A 220 5.36 28.84 -2.41
CA SER A 220 4.64 30.07 -2.04
C SER A 220 5.14 30.63 -0.69
N ALA A 221 4.87 31.92 -0.44
CA ALA A 221 5.18 32.55 0.84
C ALA A 221 4.43 31.87 2.01
N ALA A 222 5.06 31.75 3.17
CA ALA A 222 4.48 31.08 4.34
C ALA A 222 3.10 31.64 4.74
N GLY A 223 2.89 32.96 4.60
CA GLY A 223 1.60 33.61 4.86
C GLY A 223 0.46 33.11 3.96
N LEU A 224 0.74 32.87 2.67
CA LEU A 224 -0.23 32.33 1.70
C LEU A 224 -0.61 30.88 2.06
N ARG A 225 0.37 30.08 2.50
CA ARG A 225 0.09 28.69 2.93
C ARG A 225 -0.81 28.65 4.16
N VAL A 226 -0.55 29.51 5.15
CA VAL A 226 -1.42 29.64 6.33
C VAL A 226 -2.82 30.08 5.93
N LEU A 227 -2.96 31.05 5.02
CA LEU A 227 -4.26 31.48 4.49
C LEU A 227 -5.00 30.31 3.81
N ALA A 228 -4.31 29.52 2.99
CA ALA A 228 -4.91 28.40 2.29
C ALA A 228 -5.35 27.27 3.25
N VAL A 229 -4.59 26.99 4.31
CA VAL A 229 -5.02 26.06 5.38
C VAL A 229 -6.25 26.61 6.12
N ASN A 230 -6.32 27.92 6.37
CA ASN A 230 -7.50 28.54 6.97
C ASN A 230 -8.75 28.47 6.08
N ILE A 231 -8.59 28.59 4.75
CA ILE A 231 -9.69 28.39 3.79
C ILE A 231 -10.18 26.94 3.84
N LEU A 232 -9.28 25.96 3.88
CA LEU A 232 -9.67 24.55 4.07
C LEU A 232 -10.35 24.32 5.42
N GLY A 233 -9.88 24.97 6.49
CA GLY A 233 -10.52 24.95 7.80
C GLY A 233 -11.96 25.48 7.75
N HIS A 234 -12.19 26.59 7.06
CA HIS A 234 -13.55 27.09 6.81
C HIS A 234 -14.39 26.10 5.97
N PHE A 235 -13.78 25.40 5.01
CA PHE A 235 -14.48 24.38 4.23
C PHE A 235 -14.95 23.17 5.06
N LEU A 236 -14.28 22.85 6.17
CA LEU A 236 -14.76 21.83 7.11
C LEU A 236 -16.07 22.23 7.82
N LEU A 237 -16.31 23.54 7.99
CA LEU A 237 -17.51 24.06 8.65
C LEU A 237 -18.72 24.18 7.71
N ASN A 238 -18.53 24.02 6.40
CA ASN A 238 -19.62 24.13 5.41
C ASN A 238 -20.69 23.06 5.63
N SER A 239 -21.96 23.35 5.33
CA SER A 239 -23.05 22.38 5.46
C SER A 239 -23.01 21.25 4.42
N ASP A 240 -22.32 21.44 3.29
CA ASP A 240 -22.21 20.46 2.22
C ASP A 240 -21.12 19.43 2.53
N LYS A 241 -21.54 18.16 2.65
CA LYS A 241 -20.66 17.00 2.88
C LYS A 241 -19.58 16.85 1.82
N ASN A 242 -19.88 17.18 0.56
CA ASN A 242 -18.90 17.08 -0.53
C ASN A 242 -17.73 18.06 -0.32
N ILE A 243 -18.04 19.27 0.17
CA ILE A 243 -17.01 20.29 0.45
C ILE A 243 -16.14 19.86 1.63
N ARG A 244 -16.76 19.33 2.70
CA ARG A 244 -16.01 18.76 3.84
C ARG A 244 -15.10 17.61 3.41
N TYR A 245 -15.60 16.69 2.59
CA TYR A 245 -14.83 15.56 2.09
C TYR A 245 -13.58 16.01 1.32
N VAL A 246 -13.77 16.98 0.42
CA VAL A 246 -12.70 17.56 -0.39
C VAL A 246 -11.67 18.29 0.48
N ALA A 247 -12.13 18.99 1.52
CA ALA A 247 -11.28 19.66 2.49
C ALA A 247 -10.45 18.67 3.32
N LEU A 248 -11.06 17.63 3.90
CA LEU A 248 -10.36 16.58 4.65
C LEU A 248 -9.31 15.87 3.80
N THR A 249 -9.66 15.48 2.57
CA THR A 249 -8.74 14.82 1.64
C THR A 249 -7.54 15.70 1.31
N SER A 250 -7.75 17.01 1.22
CA SER A 250 -6.67 17.95 0.92
C SER A 250 -5.81 18.27 2.13
N LEU A 251 -6.42 18.44 3.31
CA LEU A 251 -5.69 18.57 4.57
C LEU A 251 -4.81 17.35 4.85
N LEU A 252 -5.28 16.13 4.54
CA LEU A 252 -4.50 14.90 4.70
C LEU A 252 -3.21 14.92 3.88
N ARG A 253 -3.26 15.40 2.63
CA ARG A 253 -2.05 15.58 1.82
C ARG A 253 -1.10 16.63 2.39
N LEU A 254 -1.64 17.65 3.06
CA LEU A 254 -0.87 18.76 3.64
C LEU A 254 -0.21 18.45 4.98
N VAL A 255 -0.68 17.45 5.72
CA VAL A 255 -0.07 17.09 7.02
C VAL A 255 1.41 16.73 6.87
N GLN A 256 1.81 16.17 5.72
CA GLN A 256 3.19 15.79 5.45
C GLN A 256 4.13 17.00 5.27
N SER A 257 3.60 18.15 4.79
CA SER A 257 4.40 19.35 4.54
C SER A 257 4.29 20.37 5.68
N ASP A 258 3.08 20.68 6.14
CA ASP A 258 2.77 21.79 7.05
C ASP A 258 1.95 21.35 8.26
N HIS A 259 2.52 20.45 9.09
CA HIS A 259 1.83 19.86 10.25
C HIS A 259 1.26 20.90 11.24
N SER A 260 2.03 21.95 11.57
CA SER A 260 1.64 22.95 12.58
C SER A 260 0.44 23.81 12.18
N ALA A 261 0.25 24.07 10.88
CA ALA A 261 -0.88 24.83 10.38
C ALA A 261 -2.18 24.01 10.47
N VAL A 262 -2.13 22.74 10.08
CA VAL A 262 -3.29 21.83 10.12
C VAL A 262 -3.72 21.55 11.57
N GLN A 263 -2.79 21.48 12.52
CA GLN A 263 -3.08 21.30 13.96
C GLN A 263 -4.08 22.31 14.54
N ARG A 264 -4.17 23.53 14.01
CA ARG A 264 -5.10 24.56 14.50
C ARG A 264 -6.57 24.15 14.31
N HIS A 265 -6.85 23.37 13.27
CA HIS A 265 -8.20 22.89 12.93
C HIS A 265 -8.46 21.48 13.48
N ARG A 266 -7.64 20.98 14.42
CA ARG A 266 -7.79 19.62 14.96
C ARG A 266 -9.17 19.37 15.59
N SER A 267 -9.74 20.35 16.28
CA SER A 267 -11.02 20.20 16.98
C SER A 267 -12.16 19.96 15.99
N THR A 268 -12.18 20.70 14.88
CA THR A 268 -13.19 20.53 13.83
C THR A 268 -13.01 19.23 13.07
N VAL A 269 -11.76 18.77 12.87
CA VAL A 269 -11.48 17.44 12.29
C VAL A 269 -11.98 16.31 13.19
N VAL A 270 -11.76 16.41 14.51
CA VAL A 270 -12.27 15.40 15.46
C VAL A 270 -13.79 15.41 15.52
N GLU A 271 -14.43 16.57 15.40
CA GLU A 271 -15.90 16.67 15.29
C GLU A 271 -16.43 15.95 14.03
N CYS A 272 -15.69 16.01 12.92
CA CYS A 272 -16.03 15.29 11.67
C CYS A 272 -16.02 13.76 11.83
N LEU A 273 -15.37 13.20 12.85
CA LEU A 273 -15.44 11.75 13.14
C LEU A 273 -16.84 11.30 13.52
N ARG A 274 -17.64 12.19 14.13
CA ARG A 274 -18.99 11.88 14.63
C ARG A 274 -20.06 12.00 13.55
N GLU A 275 -19.68 12.28 12.31
CA GLU A 275 -20.63 12.38 11.20
C GLU A 275 -21.24 11.03 10.79
N THR A 276 -22.47 11.09 10.25
CA THR A 276 -23.22 9.90 9.82
C THR A 276 -22.70 9.28 8.52
N ASP A 277 -21.91 10.00 7.73
CA ASP A 277 -21.36 9.50 6.47
C ASP A 277 -20.06 8.72 6.72
N ALA A 278 -20.07 7.44 6.34
CA ALA A 278 -18.92 6.54 6.46
C ALA A 278 -17.70 7.01 5.64
N SER A 279 -17.91 7.68 4.51
CA SER A 279 -16.81 8.15 3.66
C SER A 279 -16.06 9.31 4.30
N LEU A 280 -16.82 10.21 4.94
CA LEU A 280 -16.28 11.38 5.63
C LEU A 280 -15.61 10.97 6.95
N SER A 281 -16.24 10.10 7.74
CA SER A 281 -15.64 9.59 8.97
C SER A 281 -14.36 8.78 8.70
N ARG A 282 -14.27 8.03 7.59
CA ARG A 282 -13.02 7.38 7.15
C ARG A 282 -11.90 8.40 6.91
N ARG A 283 -12.16 9.45 6.13
CA ARG A 283 -11.15 10.49 5.85
C ARG A 283 -10.78 11.30 7.09
N ALA A 284 -11.75 11.58 7.95
CA ALA A 284 -11.52 12.23 9.23
C ALA A 284 -10.63 11.35 10.13
N LEU A 285 -10.85 10.03 10.18
CA LEU A 285 -10.04 9.09 10.95
C LEU A 285 -8.59 9.06 10.46
N GLU A 286 -8.38 8.91 9.15
CA GLU A 286 -7.04 8.97 8.54
C GLU A 286 -6.32 10.28 8.90
N LEU A 287 -7.02 11.41 8.82
CA LEU A 287 -6.46 12.71 9.15
C LEU A 287 -6.19 12.85 10.65
N SER A 288 -7.11 12.43 11.52
CA SER A 288 -6.94 12.47 12.97
C SER A 288 -5.73 11.66 13.42
N LEU A 289 -5.53 10.47 12.84
CA LEU A 289 -4.36 9.63 13.13
C LEU A 289 -3.06 10.28 12.64
N ALA A 290 -3.07 10.91 11.46
CA ALA A 290 -1.91 11.64 10.94
C ALA A 290 -1.55 12.90 11.77
N LEU A 291 -2.52 13.47 12.48
CA LEU A 291 -2.34 14.63 13.35
C LEU A 291 -1.86 14.26 14.78
N VAL A 292 -1.67 12.99 15.11
CA VAL A 292 -1.16 12.62 16.43
C VAL A 292 0.32 12.98 16.54
N ASN A 293 0.71 13.59 17.66
CA ASN A 293 2.07 13.94 18.02
C ASN A 293 2.32 13.70 19.53
N SER A 294 3.58 13.80 19.96
CA SER A 294 3.98 13.55 21.36
C SER A 294 3.29 14.47 22.38
N SER A 295 2.86 15.66 21.99
CA SER A 295 2.17 16.61 22.89
C SER A 295 0.66 16.39 23.01
N ASN A 296 0.02 15.83 21.98
CA ASN A 296 -1.45 15.74 21.89
C ASN A 296 -1.97 14.29 21.99
N VAL A 297 -1.07 13.30 22.03
CA VAL A 297 -1.40 11.88 21.98
C VAL A 297 -2.42 11.47 23.04
N GLN A 298 -2.32 12.00 24.26
CA GLN A 298 -3.23 11.64 25.35
C GLN A 298 -4.67 12.09 25.08
N ASP A 299 -4.86 13.31 24.59
CA ASP A 299 -6.20 13.85 24.32
C ASP A 299 -6.79 13.28 23.04
N MET A 300 -5.97 13.18 21.98
CA MET A 300 -6.40 12.59 20.70
C MET A 300 -6.80 11.12 20.86
N THR A 301 -6.03 10.35 21.63
CA THR A 301 -6.35 8.94 21.87
C THR A 301 -7.65 8.77 22.64
N LYS A 302 -7.98 9.66 23.60
CA LYS A 302 -9.27 9.62 24.30
C LYS A 302 -10.45 9.83 23.36
N GLU A 303 -10.35 10.79 22.44
CA GLU A 303 -11.40 11.04 21.43
C GLU A 303 -11.51 9.88 20.42
N LEU A 304 -10.38 9.31 19.98
CA LEU A 304 -10.36 8.13 19.11
C LEU A 304 -10.94 6.88 19.80
N GLN A 305 -10.65 6.68 21.09
CA GLN A 305 -11.26 5.61 21.89
C GLN A 305 -12.76 5.84 22.09
N ALA A 306 -13.21 7.09 22.26
CA ALA A 306 -14.63 7.41 22.31
C ALA A 306 -15.32 7.10 20.98
N PHE A 307 -14.68 7.44 19.85
CA PHE A 307 -15.17 7.09 18.51
C PHE A 307 -15.19 5.58 18.29
N LEU A 308 -14.19 4.82 18.77
CA LEU A 308 -14.12 3.36 18.62
C LEU A 308 -15.38 2.65 19.15
N LYS A 309 -16.01 3.19 20.21
CA LYS A 309 -17.25 2.64 20.80
C LYS A 309 -18.46 2.76 19.87
N SER A 310 -18.56 3.84 19.10
CA SER A 310 -19.65 4.09 18.15
C SER A 310 -19.25 3.83 16.69
N CYS A 311 -18.05 3.30 16.46
CA CYS A 311 -17.46 3.14 15.14
C CYS A 311 -18.16 2.04 14.32
N PRO A 312 -18.47 2.26 13.03
CA PRO A 312 -18.96 1.21 12.14
C PRO A 312 -17.93 0.07 12.01
N PRO A 313 -18.37 -1.18 11.78
CA PRO A 313 -17.48 -2.35 11.77
C PRO A 313 -16.35 -2.22 10.74
N ASP A 314 -16.65 -1.64 9.57
CA ASP A 314 -15.69 -1.46 8.47
C ASP A 314 -14.48 -0.59 8.83
N LEU A 315 -14.63 0.34 9.78
CA LEU A 315 -13.56 1.26 10.21
C LEU A 315 -12.94 0.86 11.54
N ARG A 316 -13.52 -0.11 12.24
CA ARG A 316 -13.13 -0.49 13.59
C ARG A 316 -11.70 -1.06 13.62
N ALA A 317 -11.34 -1.86 12.62
CA ALA A 317 -10.00 -2.40 12.46
C ALA A 317 -8.96 -1.30 12.20
N ASP A 318 -9.25 -0.38 11.27
CA ASP A 318 -8.38 0.74 10.94
C ASP A 318 -8.17 1.68 12.15
N CYS A 319 -9.24 1.96 12.89
CA CYS A 319 -9.19 2.78 14.10
C CYS A 319 -8.36 2.11 15.20
N ALA A 320 -8.61 0.82 15.48
CA ALA A 320 -7.85 0.06 16.47
C ALA A 320 -6.36 0.00 16.10
N SER A 321 -6.03 -0.35 14.85
CA SER A 321 -4.64 -0.36 14.37
C SER A 321 -4.00 1.03 14.45
N GLY A 322 -4.74 2.08 14.11
CA GLY A 322 -4.24 3.46 14.17
C GLY A 322 -3.90 3.90 15.59
N ILE A 323 -4.77 3.58 16.56
CA ILE A 323 -4.53 3.89 17.99
C ILE A 323 -3.29 3.13 18.49
N LEU A 324 -3.14 1.85 18.14
CA LEU A 324 -1.98 1.05 18.54
C LEU A 324 -0.67 1.63 17.98
N LEU A 325 -0.62 1.95 16.68
CA LEU A 325 0.54 2.56 16.06
C LEU A 325 0.88 3.94 16.65
N ALA A 326 -0.14 4.72 17.01
CA ALA A 326 0.05 6.01 17.67
C ALA A 326 0.62 5.84 19.09
N ALA A 327 0.15 4.84 19.85
CA ALA A 327 0.67 4.52 21.16
C ALA A 327 2.12 4.01 21.09
N GLU A 328 2.44 3.13 20.14
CA GLU A 328 3.80 2.62 19.93
C GLU A 328 4.82 3.73 19.65
N ARG A 329 4.43 4.76 18.87
CA ARG A 329 5.34 5.84 18.47
C ARG A 329 5.43 6.97 19.49
N PHE A 330 4.34 7.32 20.16
CA PHE A 330 4.23 8.58 20.91
C PHE A 330 3.86 8.39 22.39
N ALA A 331 3.84 7.17 22.93
CA ALA A 331 3.50 6.94 24.33
C ALA A 331 4.40 7.74 25.30
N PRO A 332 3.83 8.51 26.24
CA PRO A 332 4.60 9.28 27.21
C PRO A 332 5.14 8.43 28.36
N THR A 333 4.39 7.39 28.78
CA THR A 333 4.80 6.46 29.84
C THR A 333 4.42 5.03 29.45
N LYS A 334 5.21 4.04 29.91
CA LYS A 334 4.92 2.61 29.69
C LYS A 334 3.56 2.20 30.28
N ARG A 335 3.17 2.79 31.43
CA ARG A 335 1.86 2.55 32.05
C ARG A 335 0.71 3.01 31.15
N TRP A 336 0.78 4.24 30.64
CA TRP A 336 -0.23 4.76 29.72
C TRP A 336 -0.31 3.95 28.43
N HIS A 337 0.84 3.46 27.95
CA HIS A 337 0.92 2.60 26.77
C HIS A 337 0.15 1.28 27.01
N ILE A 338 0.42 0.58 28.11
CA ILE A 338 -0.26 -0.66 28.49
C ILE A 338 -1.77 -0.42 28.65
N ASP A 339 -2.17 0.64 29.34
CA ASP A 339 -3.59 0.99 29.54
C ASP A 339 -4.33 1.24 28.23
N THR A 340 -3.66 1.89 27.28
CA THR A 340 -4.23 2.21 25.96
C THR A 340 -4.44 0.93 25.15
N ILE A 341 -3.45 0.04 25.07
CA ILE A 341 -3.58 -1.23 24.34
C ILE A 341 -4.65 -2.11 25.01
N LEU A 342 -4.64 -2.21 26.34
CA LEU A 342 -5.63 -3.00 27.08
C LEU A 342 -7.06 -2.49 26.83
N HIS A 343 -7.26 -1.17 26.78
CA HIS A 343 -8.55 -0.59 26.45
C HIS A 343 -9.00 -0.95 25.03
N VAL A 344 -8.10 -0.85 24.04
CA VAL A 344 -8.38 -1.21 22.64
C VAL A 344 -8.73 -2.70 22.51
N LEU A 345 -7.97 -3.59 23.16
CA LEU A 345 -8.24 -5.03 23.17
C LEU A 345 -9.61 -5.37 23.79
N THR A 346 -10.01 -4.63 24.85
CA THR A 346 -11.31 -4.83 25.50
C THR A 346 -12.47 -4.37 24.60
N MET A 347 -12.30 -3.28 23.84
CA MET A 347 -13.37 -2.70 23.03
C MET A 347 -13.49 -3.31 21.62
N ALA A 348 -12.37 -3.58 20.96
CA ALA A 348 -12.33 -3.97 19.55
C ALA A 348 -11.84 -5.40 19.31
N GLY A 349 -11.41 -6.13 20.34
CA GLY A 349 -10.65 -7.40 20.31
C GLY A 349 -10.62 -8.18 18.98
N THR A 350 -11.75 -8.66 18.46
CA THR A 350 -11.80 -9.43 17.20
C THR A 350 -11.31 -8.70 15.94
N TYR A 351 -11.30 -7.36 15.94
CA TYR A 351 -10.87 -6.50 14.84
C TYR A 351 -9.43 -5.99 14.99
N VAL A 352 -8.74 -6.38 16.06
CA VAL A 352 -7.35 -6.00 16.32
C VAL A 352 -6.43 -6.89 15.50
N ARG A 353 -5.29 -6.35 15.07
CA ARG A 353 -4.25 -7.11 14.35
C ARG A 353 -3.61 -8.18 15.25
N ASP A 354 -3.21 -9.29 14.66
CA ASP A 354 -2.63 -10.44 15.38
C ASP A 354 -1.30 -10.11 16.08
N ASP A 355 -0.54 -9.12 15.58
CA ASP A 355 0.73 -8.69 16.17
C ASP A 355 0.56 -7.91 17.47
N ALA A 356 -0.63 -7.37 17.75
CA ALA A 356 -0.89 -6.62 18.98
C ALA A 356 -0.68 -7.46 20.24
N VAL A 357 -0.96 -8.77 20.16
CA VAL A 357 -0.74 -9.72 21.26
C VAL A 357 0.75 -9.81 21.59
N ALA A 358 1.57 -10.03 20.56
CA ALA A 358 3.03 -10.14 20.72
C ALA A 358 3.63 -8.82 21.21
N ASN A 359 3.22 -7.67 20.65
CA ASN A 359 3.72 -6.36 21.03
C ASN A 359 3.38 -6.02 22.48
N LEU A 360 2.15 -6.31 22.93
CA LEU A 360 1.76 -6.08 24.33
C LEU A 360 2.49 -7.02 25.29
N THR A 361 2.61 -8.31 24.95
CA THR A 361 3.37 -9.29 25.72
C THR A 361 4.83 -8.84 25.90
N GLN A 362 5.47 -8.36 24.83
CA GLN A 362 6.84 -7.85 24.88
C GLN A 362 6.94 -6.56 25.71
N LEU A 363 6.00 -5.64 25.55
CA LEU A 363 5.96 -4.39 26.32
C LEU A 363 5.82 -4.65 27.81
N ILE A 364 4.96 -5.61 28.20
CA ILE A 364 4.79 -6.02 29.60
C ILE A 364 6.08 -6.67 30.11
N GLY A 365 6.69 -7.59 29.35
CA GLY A 365 7.94 -8.24 29.76
C GLY A 365 9.09 -7.25 29.98
N GLY A 366 9.19 -6.19 29.16
CA GLY A 366 10.17 -5.12 29.30
C GLY A 366 9.86 -4.10 30.41
N ALA A 367 8.77 -4.26 31.15
CA ALA A 367 8.29 -3.31 32.17
C ALA A 367 8.14 -3.98 33.54
N GLN A 368 9.28 -4.38 34.13
CA GLN A 368 9.33 -5.14 35.39
C GLN A 368 8.57 -4.49 36.55
N GLU A 369 8.64 -3.17 36.67
CA GLU A 369 7.95 -2.38 37.70
C GLU A 369 6.41 -2.42 37.58
N LEU A 370 5.89 -2.73 36.38
CA LEU A 370 4.46 -2.69 36.08
C LEU A 370 3.84 -4.09 35.96
N HIS A 371 4.58 -5.16 36.25
CA HIS A 371 4.06 -6.53 36.16
C HIS A 371 2.83 -6.73 37.06
N ALA A 372 2.94 -6.41 38.35
CA ALA A 372 1.85 -6.59 39.30
C ALA A 372 0.59 -5.80 38.92
N TYR A 373 0.79 -4.57 38.43
CA TYR A 373 -0.27 -3.73 37.89
C TYR A 373 -0.97 -4.37 36.66
N SER A 374 -0.17 -4.77 35.67
CA SER A 374 -0.66 -5.28 34.39
C SER A 374 -1.44 -6.58 34.57
N VAL A 375 -0.96 -7.48 35.42
CA VAL A 375 -1.59 -8.78 35.65
C VAL A 375 -2.93 -8.62 36.36
N ARG A 376 -3.03 -7.74 37.37
CA ARG A 376 -4.31 -7.47 38.07
C ARG A 376 -5.35 -6.86 37.12
N ARG A 377 -4.93 -5.93 36.25
CA ARG A 377 -5.81 -5.31 35.25
C ARG A 377 -6.28 -6.30 34.20
N LEU A 378 -5.39 -7.14 33.69
CA LEU A 378 -5.70 -8.19 32.72
C LEU A 378 -6.59 -9.29 33.31
N TYR A 379 -6.36 -9.69 34.57
CA TYR A 379 -7.22 -10.62 35.29
C TYR A 379 -8.66 -10.09 35.38
N HIS A 380 -8.83 -8.82 35.77
CA HIS A 380 -10.15 -8.21 35.85
C HIS A 380 -10.84 -8.09 34.49
N ALA A 381 -10.08 -7.75 33.45
CA ALA A 381 -10.60 -7.67 32.08
C ALA A 381 -11.07 -9.04 31.59
N LEU A 382 -10.29 -10.10 31.85
CA LEU A 382 -10.61 -11.48 31.53
C LEU A 382 -11.82 -12.01 32.32
N ALA A 383 -11.94 -11.66 33.59
CA ALA A 383 -13.07 -12.06 34.44
C ALA A 383 -14.41 -11.47 33.94
N ARG A 384 -14.37 -10.28 33.35
CA ARG A 384 -15.55 -9.60 32.78
C ARG A 384 -15.98 -10.19 31.44
N ASP A 385 -15.05 -10.39 30.51
CA ASP A 385 -15.38 -10.87 29.16
C ASP A 385 -14.28 -11.81 28.60
N ILE A 386 -14.71 -12.99 28.15
CA ILE A 386 -13.87 -14.04 27.54
C ILE A 386 -14.07 -14.08 26.02
N SER A 387 -14.99 -13.29 25.48
CA SER A 387 -15.34 -13.33 24.05
C SER A 387 -14.19 -12.82 23.18
N GLN A 388 -13.44 -11.83 23.67
CA GLN A 388 -12.37 -11.17 22.93
C GLN A 388 -11.06 -11.98 22.94
N GLN A 389 -10.81 -12.76 21.88
CA GLN A 389 -9.70 -13.72 21.83
C GLN A 389 -8.30 -13.11 22.08
N PRO A 390 -7.92 -11.98 21.44
CA PRO A 390 -6.58 -11.40 21.67
C PRO A 390 -6.38 -10.92 23.12
N LEU A 391 -7.43 -10.41 23.76
CA LEU A 391 -7.39 -10.04 25.18
C LEU A 391 -7.14 -11.28 26.05
N VAL A 392 -7.85 -12.37 25.78
CA VAL A 392 -7.71 -13.62 26.54
C VAL A 392 -6.30 -14.19 26.40
N GLN A 393 -5.72 -14.17 25.20
CA GLN A 393 -4.37 -14.67 24.95
C GLN A 393 -3.32 -13.90 25.77
N VAL A 394 -3.35 -12.57 25.74
CA VAL A 394 -2.43 -11.73 26.53
C VAL A 394 -2.66 -11.94 28.03
N ALA A 395 -3.93 -11.90 28.48
CA ALA A 395 -4.26 -12.05 29.89
C ALA A 395 -3.79 -13.41 30.44
N THR A 396 -4.03 -14.48 29.69
CA THR A 396 -3.65 -15.84 30.06
C THR A 396 -2.13 -16.01 30.11
N TRP A 397 -1.40 -15.46 29.13
CA TRP A 397 0.05 -15.43 29.16
C TRP A 397 0.59 -14.68 30.38
N CYS A 398 0.06 -13.47 30.66
CA CYS A 398 0.48 -12.67 31.81
C CYS A 398 0.19 -13.36 33.15
N ILE A 399 -0.97 -14.00 33.30
CA ILE A 399 -1.32 -14.76 34.51
C ILE A 399 -0.33 -15.93 34.70
N GLY A 400 0.00 -16.66 33.62
CA GLY A 400 0.98 -17.74 33.69
C GLY A 400 2.40 -17.26 34.03
N GLU A 401 2.84 -16.13 33.49
CA GLU A 401 4.20 -15.59 33.67
C GLU A 401 4.42 -14.74 34.91
N TYR A 402 3.36 -14.21 35.51
CA TYR A 402 3.47 -13.25 36.61
C TYR A 402 2.38 -13.47 37.66
N GLY A 403 1.82 -14.68 37.73
CA GLY A 403 0.78 -15.06 38.69
C GLY A 403 1.19 -14.86 40.16
N ASP A 404 2.48 -14.95 40.46
CA ASP A 404 3.06 -14.66 41.79
C ASP A 404 2.67 -13.26 42.29
N PHE A 405 2.68 -12.28 41.39
CA PHE A 405 2.39 -10.87 41.70
C PHE A 405 0.90 -10.57 41.88
N LEU A 406 -0.01 -11.50 41.58
CA LEU A 406 -1.44 -11.33 41.87
C LEU A 406 -1.73 -11.30 43.38
N LEU A 407 -0.95 -12.07 44.14
CA LEU A 407 -1.06 -12.25 45.58
C LEU A 407 -0.39 -11.11 46.37
N GLU A 408 0.52 -10.37 45.72
CA GLU A 408 1.17 -9.20 46.33
C GLU A 408 0.23 -7.99 46.34
N ASN A 409 0.14 -7.31 47.50
CA ASN A 409 -0.63 -6.09 47.64
C ASN A 409 0.06 -4.96 46.86
N CYS A 410 -0.58 -4.45 45.80
CA CYS A 410 -0.15 -3.18 45.19
C CYS A 410 -0.93 -2.02 45.78
N GLU A 411 -0.25 -0.89 45.92
CA GLU A 411 -0.88 0.39 46.24
C GLU A 411 -1.71 0.88 45.03
N GLU A 412 -3.04 0.92 45.22
CA GLU A 412 -4.11 1.44 44.32
C GLU A 412 -4.52 0.56 43.11
N THR A 413 -5.79 0.32 42.75
CA THR A 413 -7.13 0.86 43.10
C THR A 413 -8.07 -0.35 43.25
N GLU A 414 -8.73 -0.50 44.41
CA GLU A 414 -9.49 -1.67 44.90
C GLU A 414 -8.65 -2.88 45.36
N PRO A 415 -8.59 -3.19 46.67
CA PRO A 415 -7.95 -4.39 47.18
C PRO A 415 -8.82 -5.60 46.84
N LEU A 416 -8.57 -6.19 45.68
CA LEU A 416 -9.12 -7.48 45.31
C LEU A 416 -8.25 -8.55 45.97
N LYS A 417 -8.80 -9.22 46.99
CA LYS A 417 -8.27 -10.51 47.46
C LYS A 417 -8.62 -11.53 46.38
N VAL A 418 -7.70 -11.75 45.45
CA VAL A 418 -7.84 -12.81 44.46
C VAL A 418 -7.32 -14.08 45.12
N GLU A 419 -8.23 -15.02 45.38
CA GLU A 419 -7.84 -16.35 45.87
C GLU A 419 -7.28 -17.18 44.71
N GLU A 420 -6.29 -18.03 45.00
CA GLU A 420 -5.65 -18.88 43.98
C GLU A 420 -6.66 -19.78 43.26
N GLU A 421 -7.71 -20.21 43.96
CA GLU A 421 -8.78 -21.06 43.42
C GLU A 421 -9.61 -20.36 42.33
N GLU A 422 -9.82 -19.04 42.47
CA GLU A 422 -10.58 -18.25 41.50
C GLU A 422 -9.80 -18.10 40.19
N VAL A 423 -8.48 -17.97 40.27
CA VAL A 423 -7.59 -17.90 39.09
C VAL A 423 -7.65 -19.21 38.31
N LEU A 424 -7.58 -20.35 39.00
CA LEU A 424 -7.70 -21.67 38.37
C LEU A 424 -9.09 -21.88 37.75
N ALA A 425 -10.16 -21.50 38.46
CA ALA A 425 -11.52 -21.59 37.94
C ALA A 425 -11.73 -20.73 36.69
N LEU A 426 -11.11 -19.53 36.63
CA LEU A 426 -11.18 -18.66 35.46
C LEU A 426 -10.46 -19.28 34.25
N LEU A 427 -9.28 -19.85 34.42
CA LEU A 427 -8.55 -20.53 33.34
C LEU A 427 -9.27 -21.81 32.86
N GLU A 428 -9.86 -22.57 33.77
CA GLU A 428 -10.72 -23.71 33.42
C GLU A 428 -11.94 -23.26 32.61
N LYS A 429 -12.57 -22.14 32.98
CA LYS A 429 -13.67 -21.54 32.22
C LYS A 429 -13.23 -21.12 30.82
N VAL A 430 -12.03 -20.56 30.66
CA VAL A 430 -11.46 -20.23 29.33
C VAL A 430 -11.26 -21.49 28.49
N LEU A 431 -10.74 -22.56 29.09
CA LEU A 431 -10.49 -23.83 28.39
C LEU A 431 -11.79 -24.51 27.92
N GLN A 432 -12.79 -24.57 28.80
CA GLN A 432 -14.08 -25.21 28.54
C GLN A 432 -15.00 -24.37 27.63
N SER A 433 -14.76 -23.05 27.52
CA SER A 433 -15.56 -22.18 26.68
C SER A 433 -15.49 -22.58 25.21
N HIS A 434 -16.65 -22.65 24.56
CA HIS A 434 -16.77 -22.90 23.12
C HIS A 434 -16.31 -21.70 22.27
N MET A 435 -16.21 -20.51 22.86
CA MET A 435 -15.74 -19.30 22.17
C MET A 435 -14.22 -19.25 22.01
N SER A 436 -13.49 -20.01 22.82
CA SER A 436 -12.03 -20.03 22.82
C SER A 436 -11.49 -20.73 21.57
N LEU A 437 -10.62 -20.03 20.84
CA LEU A 437 -9.85 -20.61 19.74
C LEU A 437 -8.84 -21.64 20.28
N PRO A 438 -8.43 -22.63 19.47
CA PRO A 438 -7.45 -23.62 19.93
C PRO A 438 -6.12 -23.02 20.37
N ALA A 439 -5.63 -21.99 19.67
CA ALA A 439 -4.46 -21.22 20.09
C ALA A 439 -4.64 -20.65 21.51
N THR A 440 -5.79 -20.02 21.80
CA THR A 440 -6.13 -19.47 23.12
C THR A 440 -6.18 -20.56 24.19
N ARG A 441 -6.70 -21.76 23.87
CA ARG A 441 -6.64 -22.92 24.78
C ARG A 441 -5.20 -23.38 25.02
N GLY A 442 -4.33 -23.29 24.02
CA GLY A 442 -2.90 -23.57 24.14
C GLY A 442 -2.20 -22.61 25.12
N TYR A 443 -2.50 -21.32 25.03
CA TYR A 443 -2.06 -20.33 26.03
C TYR A 443 -2.54 -20.70 27.44
N ALA A 444 -3.80 -21.09 27.59
CA ALA A 444 -4.38 -21.46 28.89
C ALA A 444 -3.78 -22.73 29.50
N LEU A 445 -3.54 -23.78 28.70
CA LEU A 445 -2.83 -24.98 29.15
C LEU A 445 -1.40 -24.66 29.59
N THR A 446 -0.69 -23.83 28.82
CA THR A 446 0.67 -23.40 29.17
C THR A 446 0.69 -22.55 30.44
N ALA A 447 -0.29 -21.65 30.60
CA ALA A 447 -0.42 -20.83 31.79
C ALA A 447 -0.72 -21.68 33.04
N LEU A 448 -1.64 -22.64 32.96
CA LEU A 448 -1.90 -23.60 34.04
C LEU A 448 -0.64 -24.38 34.42
N MET A 449 0.14 -24.81 33.43
CA MET A 449 1.40 -25.50 33.68
C MET A 449 2.38 -24.60 34.44
N LYS A 450 2.54 -23.33 34.05
CA LYS A 450 3.41 -22.34 34.72
C LYS A 450 2.90 -21.98 36.12
N LEU A 451 1.59 -21.89 36.33
CA LEU A 451 1.02 -21.64 37.65
C LEU A 451 1.32 -22.77 38.64
N SER A 452 1.51 -23.99 38.17
CA SER A 452 1.82 -25.14 39.02
C SER A 452 3.17 -25.05 39.76
N THR A 453 4.10 -24.20 39.29
CA THR A 453 5.39 -23.93 39.95
C THR A 453 5.41 -22.64 40.76
N ARG A 454 4.44 -21.77 40.51
CA ARG A 454 4.38 -20.37 40.94
C ARG A 454 3.47 -20.18 42.15
N LEU A 455 2.26 -20.73 42.05
CA LEU A 455 1.30 -20.76 43.13
C LEU A 455 1.57 -21.99 44.02
N GLN A 456 1.37 -21.84 45.33
CA GLN A 456 1.48 -22.96 46.28
C GLN A 456 0.18 -23.78 46.37
N GLY A 457 -0.82 -23.45 45.56
CA GLY A 457 -2.14 -24.10 45.53
C GLY A 457 -2.19 -25.50 44.94
N ASP A 458 -3.43 -25.96 44.70
CA ASP A 458 -3.78 -27.34 44.34
C ASP A 458 -3.21 -27.82 42.99
N THR A 459 -1.94 -28.21 43.01
CA THR A 459 -1.24 -28.82 41.87
C THR A 459 -1.97 -30.07 41.36
N ASN A 460 -2.68 -30.78 42.24
CA ASN A 460 -3.47 -31.95 41.88
C ASN A 460 -4.65 -31.60 40.96
N ARG A 461 -5.29 -30.43 41.16
CA ARG A 461 -6.38 -29.95 40.30
C ARG A 461 -5.87 -29.62 38.90
N ILE A 462 -4.74 -28.91 38.82
CA ILE A 462 -4.08 -28.60 37.54
C ILE A 462 -3.74 -29.89 36.79
N ARG A 463 -3.18 -30.90 37.47
CA ARG A 463 -2.87 -32.21 36.88
C ARG A 463 -4.11 -32.90 36.33
N GLN A 464 -5.24 -32.86 37.04
CA GLN A 464 -6.50 -33.44 36.55
C GLN A 464 -6.98 -32.76 35.27
N VAL A 465 -6.95 -31.42 35.23
CA VAL A 465 -7.35 -30.65 34.04
C VAL A 465 -6.45 -31.00 32.85
N VAL A 466 -5.13 -31.01 33.03
CA VAL A 466 -4.16 -31.34 31.95
C VAL A 466 -4.35 -32.79 31.47
N SER A 467 -4.67 -33.73 32.35
CA SER A 467 -4.95 -35.13 31.98
C SER A 467 -6.13 -35.26 31.01
N ILE A 468 -7.20 -34.49 31.22
CA ILE A 468 -8.40 -34.50 30.35
C ILE A 468 -8.05 -34.07 28.92
N TYR A 469 -7.12 -33.11 28.75
CA TYR A 469 -6.72 -32.64 27.42
C TYR A 469 -5.76 -33.60 26.69
N GLY A 470 -5.26 -34.66 27.33
CA GLY A 470 -4.44 -35.69 26.68
C GLY A 470 -5.18 -36.52 25.63
N SER A 471 -6.52 -36.50 25.64
CA SER A 471 -7.38 -37.13 24.62
C SER A 471 -8.10 -36.11 23.75
N CYS A 472 -7.59 -34.88 23.65
CA CYS A 472 -8.17 -33.86 22.77
C CYS A 472 -7.99 -34.23 21.28
N LEU A 473 -8.92 -33.78 20.43
CA LEU A 473 -8.84 -33.98 18.97
C LEU A 473 -7.80 -33.06 18.32
N ASP A 474 -7.48 -31.92 18.94
CA ASP A 474 -6.47 -31.00 18.45
C ASP A 474 -5.07 -31.52 18.78
N VAL A 475 -4.25 -31.71 17.74
CA VAL A 475 -2.89 -32.25 17.85
C VAL A 475 -2.00 -31.40 18.74
N GLU A 476 -2.10 -30.07 18.67
CA GLU A 476 -1.23 -29.17 19.42
C GLU A 476 -1.58 -29.18 20.91
N LEU A 477 -2.88 -29.20 21.23
CA LEU A 477 -3.36 -29.30 22.62
C LEU A 477 -3.07 -30.67 23.21
N GLN A 478 -3.28 -31.72 22.42
CA GLN A 478 -2.99 -33.10 22.82
C GLN A 478 -1.50 -33.28 23.13
N GLN A 479 -0.62 -32.82 22.22
CA GLN A 479 0.82 -32.91 22.40
C GLN A 479 1.26 -32.21 23.70
N ARG A 480 0.85 -30.93 23.90
CA ARG A 480 1.16 -30.19 25.12
C ARG A 480 0.68 -30.91 26.37
N ALA A 481 -0.56 -31.40 26.37
CA ALA A 481 -1.13 -32.08 27.53
C ALA A 481 -0.37 -33.37 27.87
N VAL A 482 0.01 -34.18 26.88
CA VAL A 482 0.79 -35.41 27.10
C VAL A 482 2.19 -35.09 27.63
N GLU A 483 2.89 -34.11 27.05
CA GLU A 483 4.20 -33.65 27.51
C GLU A 483 4.15 -33.14 28.96
N TYR A 484 3.15 -32.33 29.29
CA TYR A 484 2.94 -31.82 30.65
C TYR A 484 2.59 -32.93 31.65
N ASN A 485 1.77 -33.91 31.26
CA ASN A 485 1.48 -35.08 32.10
C ASN A 485 2.74 -35.90 32.38
N MET A 486 3.61 -36.07 31.39
CA MET A 486 4.91 -36.76 31.57
C MET A 486 5.81 -36.00 32.54
N LEU A 487 5.82 -34.67 32.48
CA LEU A 487 6.54 -33.82 33.42
C LEU A 487 6.00 -33.99 34.85
N PHE A 488 4.69 -34.03 35.05
CA PHE A 488 4.07 -34.26 36.36
C PHE A 488 4.30 -35.67 36.94
N GLN A 489 4.47 -36.69 36.11
CA GLN A 489 4.61 -38.08 36.57
C GLN A 489 6.06 -38.48 36.84
N LYS A 490 6.96 -38.25 35.88
CA LYS A 490 8.34 -38.77 35.93
C LYS A 490 9.37 -37.71 36.34
N TYR A 491 9.12 -36.45 36.02
CA TYR A 491 10.14 -35.40 36.05
C TYR A 491 9.73 -34.18 36.87
N ASP A 492 8.96 -34.39 37.95
CA ASP A 492 8.44 -33.29 38.77
C ASP A 492 9.55 -32.39 39.35
N HIS A 493 10.71 -32.97 39.66
CA HIS A 493 11.90 -32.24 40.14
C HIS A 493 12.50 -31.28 39.10
N MET A 494 12.31 -31.51 37.79
CA MET A 494 12.79 -30.61 36.72
C MET A 494 11.77 -29.53 36.36
N ARG A 495 10.53 -29.63 36.85
CA ARG A 495 9.41 -28.76 36.47
C ARG A 495 9.70 -27.29 36.78
N ALA A 496 10.26 -26.99 37.95
CA ALA A 496 10.60 -25.62 38.34
C ALA A 496 11.64 -24.98 37.43
N ALA A 497 12.69 -25.73 37.04
CA ALA A 497 13.77 -25.23 36.20
C ALA A 497 13.33 -25.01 34.73
N ILE A 498 12.45 -25.87 34.21
CA ILE A 498 11.96 -25.75 32.82
C ILE A 498 10.96 -24.59 32.67
N LEU A 499 10.18 -24.30 33.72
CA LEU A 499 9.10 -23.29 33.72
C LEU A 499 9.52 -21.96 34.33
N GLU A 500 10.82 -21.66 34.32
CA GLU A 500 11.33 -20.34 34.68
C GLU A 500 10.79 -19.24 33.76
N LYS A 501 10.89 -17.98 34.22
CA LYS A 501 10.41 -16.82 33.47
C LYS A 501 11.13 -16.74 32.13
N MET A 502 10.39 -16.50 31.05
CA MET A 502 11.00 -16.40 29.73
C MET A 502 11.99 -15.22 29.67
N PRO A 503 13.14 -15.39 29.00
CA PRO A 503 14.08 -14.30 28.76
C PRO A 503 13.45 -13.23 27.85
N LEU A 504 13.84 -11.98 28.08
CA LEU A 504 13.35 -10.85 27.30
C LEU A 504 13.98 -10.83 25.91
N VAL A 505 13.16 -10.71 24.87
CA VAL A 505 13.63 -10.50 23.50
C VAL A 505 14.03 -9.04 23.36
N GLU A 506 15.33 -8.78 23.21
CA GLU A 506 15.85 -7.42 22.98
C GLU A 506 15.44 -6.92 21.59
N HIS A 507 14.87 -5.72 21.53
CA HIS A 507 14.63 -5.04 20.26
C HIS A 507 15.94 -4.51 19.71
N SER A 508 16.36 -5.01 18.55
CA SER A 508 17.20 -4.25 17.62
C SER A 508 16.36 -3.10 17.04
N SER A 509 16.13 -2.06 17.83
CA SER A 509 15.63 -0.79 17.29
C SER A 509 16.82 -0.05 16.63
N PRO A 510 16.69 0.46 15.39
CA PRO A 510 17.79 1.13 14.68
C PRO A 510 18.18 2.51 15.26
N GLN A 511 17.81 2.81 16.51
CA GLN A 511 18.12 4.07 17.21
C GLN A 511 19.00 3.90 18.45
N ALA A 512 19.33 2.67 18.87
CA ALA A 512 20.14 2.42 20.07
C ALA A 512 21.67 2.35 19.79
N ASP A 513 22.08 2.12 18.53
CA ASP A 513 23.48 1.83 18.18
C ASP A 513 24.44 3.04 18.18
N GLU A 514 23.95 4.28 18.32
CA GLU A 514 24.83 5.46 18.42
C GLU A 514 25.31 5.78 19.85
N LYS A 515 24.71 5.19 20.90
CA LYS A 515 25.05 5.53 22.30
C LYS A 515 25.92 4.51 23.03
N ALA A 516 26.23 3.36 22.42
CA ALA A 516 26.98 2.29 23.08
C ALA A 516 28.45 2.14 22.65
N LYS A 517 28.99 3.02 21.80
CA LYS A 517 30.38 2.97 21.31
C LYS A 517 31.38 3.89 22.04
N GLY A 518 31.10 4.25 23.29
CA GLY A 518 31.91 5.20 24.04
C GLY A 518 32.17 4.79 25.48
N SER A 519 32.72 3.59 25.72
CA SER A 519 33.61 3.30 26.87
C SER A 519 33.81 1.79 27.06
N ARG A 520 35.02 1.29 26.76
CA ARG A 520 35.87 0.50 27.69
C ARG A 520 37.11 -0.02 26.98
N GLU A 521 38.26 0.43 27.50
CA GLU A 521 39.60 -0.07 27.20
C GLU A 521 39.88 -1.45 27.81
N VAL A 522 40.95 -2.03 27.28
CA VAL A 522 41.46 -3.41 27.27
C VAL A 522 42.20 -3.80 28.57
N ALA A 523 42.04 -5.05 29.04
CA ALA A 523 43.12 -5.94 29.54
C ALA A 523 42.58 -7.35 29.95
N PRO A 524 43.42 -8.42 29.92
CA PRO A 524 43.02 -9.74 29.41
C PRO A 524 43.06 -10.87 30.45
N LEU A 525 42.32 -11.97 30.22
CA LEU A 525 42.57 -13.27 30.87
C LEU A 525 42.17 -14.45 29.96
N SER A 526 43.21 -15.20 29.58
CA SER A 526 43.42 -16.64 29.42
C SER A 526 42.29 -17.60 29.01
N GLU A 527 42.67 -18.42 28.04
CA GLU A 527 42.03 -19.61 27.47
C GLU A 527 41.78 -20.72 28.49
N ASP A 528 40.59 -21.34 28.44
CA ASP A 528 40.48 -22.80 28.50
C ASP A 528 39.16 -23.28 27.86
N GLN A 529 39.27 -24.37 27.11
CA GLN A 529 38.31 -24.87 26.12
C GLN A 529 37.22 -25.77 26.73
N ALA A 530 35.99 -25.69 26.20
CA ALA A 530 35.11 -26.85 26.01
C ALA A 530 34.07 -26.59 24.90
N LEU A 531 34.01 -27.52 23.94
CA LEU A 531 33.22 -27.49 22.71
C LEU A 531 31.71 -27.75 22.92
N VAL A 532 30.87 -27.01 22.17
CA VAL A 532 29.56 -27.47 21.65
C VAL A 532 29.42 -26.98 20.20
N PRO A 533 29.09 -27.82 19.20
CA PRO A 533 28.93 -27.36 17.82
C PRO A 533 27.61 -26.60 17.66
N THR A 534 27.75 -25.36 17.22
CA THR A 534 26.70 -24.40 16.89
C THR A 534 26.03 -24.76 15.56
N GLU A 535 24.70 -24.63 15.50
CA GLU A 535 23.95 -24.52 14.25
C GLU A 535 24.46 -23.34 13.40
N PRO A 536 24.57 -23.47 12.07
CA PRO A 536 24.46 -22.34 11.17
C PRO A 536 23.15 -22.51 10.38
N GLN A 537 22.36 -21.48 10.06
CA GLN A 537 22.64 -20.55 8.96
C GLN A 537 21.50 -19.50 8.85
N THR A 538 21.73 -18.29 9.36
CA THR A 538 21.01 -17.08 8.91
C THR A 538 21.96 -16.02 8.34
N SER A 539 23.27 -16.16 8.59
CA SER A 539 24.30 -15.24 8.10
C SER A 539 24.64 -15.35 6.61
N LYS A 540 24.19 -16.40 5.89
CA LYS A 540 24.60 -16.68 4.49
C LYS A 540 23.61 -16.22 3.41
N LEU A 541 22.45 -15.66 3.77
CA LEU A 541 21.52 -15.08 2.78
C LEU A 541 21.92 -13.66 2.38
N SER A 542 22.59 -12.93 3.27
CA SER A 542 23.10 -11.57 3.01
C SER A 542 24.16 -11.57 1.90
N ASP A 543 25.06 -12.56 1.89
CA ASP A 543 26.10 -12.71 0.84
C ASP A 543 25.53 -12.93 -0.58
N LEU A 544 24.31 -13.46 -0.71
CA LEU A 544 23.67 -13.69 -2.00
C LEU A 544 23.05 -12.42 -2.59
N LEU A 545 22.66 -11.47 -1.74
CA LEU A 545 22.05 -10.20 -2.12
C LEU A 545 23.10 -9.15 -2.51
N ASP A 546 24.28 -9.15 -1.88
CA ASP A 546 25.36 -8.19 -2.16
C ASP A 546 26.02 -8.39 -3.53
N LEU A 547 26.02 -9.61 -4.07
CA LEU A 547 26.57 -9.90 -5.40
C LEU A 547 25.68 -9.46 -6.59
N LEU A 548 24.48 -8.94 -6.35
CA LEU A 548 23.57 -8.47 -7.40
C LEU A 548 23.74 -6.97 -7.73
N ASP A 549 24.44 -6.19 -6.89
CA ASP A 549 24.62 -4.74 -7.08
C ASP A 549 25.89 -4.37 -7.88
N ASP A 550 26.82 -5.32 -8.09
CA ASP A 550 28.07 -5.07 -8.83
C ASP A 550 28.05 -5.68 -10.25
N THR A 551 27.52 -4.94 -11.23
CA THR A 551 28.02 -4.94 -12.62
C THR A 551 27.32 -3.84 -13.44
N SER A 552 28.04 -2.73 -13.64
CA SER A 552 27.72 -1.72 -14.65
C SER A 552 28.82 -1.69 -15.71
N GLY A 553 28.41 -1.78 -16.98
CA GLY A 553 29.27 -1.72 -18.17
C GLY A 553 29.62 -3.10 -18.75
N ASP A 554 29.04 -3.48 -19.88
CA ASP A 554 29.52 -3.06 -21.20
C ASP A 554 28.58 -3.57 -22.31
N THR A 555 28.46 -2.75 -23.35
CA THR A 555 27.60 -2.94 -24.53
C THR A 555 28.15 -4.01 -25.47
N ARG A 556 27.29 -4.91 -26.00
CA ARG A 556 27.44 -5.51 -27.35
C ARG A 556 26.17 -6.21 -27.84
N GLN A 557 25.70 -5.79 -29.02
CA GLN A 557 24.58 -6.38 -29.79
C GLN A 557 24.90 -7.79 -30.33
N PRO A 558 23.89 -8.63 -30.62
CA PRO A 558 23.98 -9.68 -31.62
C PRO A 558 23.17 -9.36 -32.91
N PRO A 559 23.56 -9.90 -34.08
CA PRO A 559 22.86 -9.73 -35.36
C PRO A 559 21.74 -10.78 -35.58
N PRO A 560 20.87 -10.60 -36.59
CA PRO A 560 19.62 -11.36 -36.74
C PRO A 560 19.77 -12.59 -37.65
N LEU A 561 19.00 -13.64 -37.39
CA LEU A 561 18.70 -14.69 -38.37
C LEU A 561 17.20 -15.01 -38.39
N GLN A 562 16.68 -15.01 -39.61
CA GLN A 562 15.31 -15.18 -40.06
C GLN A 562 15.12 -16.62 -40.63
N PRO A 563 13.96 -17.02 -41.17
CA PRO A 563 13.22 -18.22 -40.76
C PRO A 563 13.20 -19.33 -41.84
N SER A 564 12.58 -20.47 -41.54
CA SER A 564 12.11 -21.39 -42.60
C SER A 564 10.87 -22.20 -42.16
N PRO A 565 10.05 -22.66 -43.13
CA PRO A 565 8.60 -22.73 -43.02
C PRO A 565 8.03 -24.15 -43.35
N GLU A 566 6.72 -24.19 -43.60
CA GLU A 566 5.91 -25.27 -44.19
C GLU A 566 5.35 -26.31 -43.19
N GLY A 567 4.07 -26.70 -43.22
CA GLY A 567 2.95 -26.40 -44.11
C GLY A 567 1.81 -27.40 -43.80
N GLY A 568 0.56 -27.07 -44.19
CA GLY A 568 -0.53 -28.07 -44.27
C GLY A 568 -1.89 -27.65 -43.71
N VAL A 569 -2.70 -27.01 -44.55
CA VAL A 569 -4.17 -26.94 -44.50
C VAL A 569 -4.73 -28.36 -44.76
N VAL A 570 -5.84 -28.89 -44.19
CA VAL A 570 -7.25 -28.55 -44.49
C VAL A 570 -8.27 -29.23 -43.52
N HIS A 571 -9.41 -28.52 -43.32
CA HIS A 571 -10.82 -28.95 -43.11
C HIS A 571 -11.42 -29.39 -41.74
N LEU A 572 -12.18 -28.44 -41.16
CA LEU A 572 -13.65 -28.44 -40.91
C LEU A 572 -14.29 -29.63 -40.16
N LEU A 573 -14.72 -29.38 -38.90
CA LEU A 573 -16.04 -29.76 -38.34
C LEU A 573 -16.34 -28.90 -37.09
N ASP A 574 -17.56 -28.38 -37.03
CA ASP A 574 -18.14 -27.40 -36.08
C ASP A 574 -18.64 -28.08 -34.78
N LEU A 575 -18.14 -27.68 -33.60
CA LEU A 575 -18.81 -27.85 -32.29
C LEU A 575 -18.22 -26.82 -31.28
N PRO A 576 -18.99 -26.35 -30.28
CA PRO A 576 -18.83 -25.01 -29.69
C PRO A 576 -17.54 -24.88 -28.87
N SER A 577 -16.67 -23.99 -29.34
CA SER A 577 -15.38 -23.68 -28.73
C SER A 577 -15.52 -22.95 -27.40
N THR A 578 -15.10 -23.65 -26.35
CA THR A 578 -14.59 -23.09 -25.09
C THR A 578 -13.51 -22.03 -25.38
N PRO A 579 -13.41 -20.96 -24.55
CA PRO A 579 -12.41 -19.92 -24.76
C PRO A 579 -10.99 -20.52 -24.73
N PRO A 580 -10.07 -20.04 -25.58
CA PRO A 580 -8.73 -20.61 -25.66
C PRO A 580 -8.00 -20.43 -24.32
N PRO A 581 -7.22 -21.43 -23.85
CA PRO A 581 -6.35 -21.23 -22.71
C PRO A 581 -5.33 -20.14 -23.03
N PRO A 582 -4.92 -19.33 -22.03
CA PRO A 582 -3.88 -18.32 -22.22
C PRO A 582 -2.60 -18.98 -22.72
N ALA A 583 -1.87 -18.27 -23.61
CA ALA A 583 -0.61 -18.73 -24.19
C ALA A 583 0.31 -19.36 -23.12
N SER A 584 0.66 -20.63 -23.30
CA SER A 584 1.48 -21.38 -22.37
C SER A 584 2.93 -20.89 -22.48
N ILE A 585 3.44 -20.26 -21.43
CA ILE A 585 4.85 -19.90 -21.32
C ILE A 585 5.68 -21.20 -21.34
N PRO A 586 6.71 -21.32 -22.21
CA PRO A 586 7.47 -22.56 -22.34
C PRO A 586 8.21 -22.90 -21.04
N THR A 587 8.22 -24.19 -20.68
CA THR A 587 8.97 -24.69 -19.53
C THR A 587 10.47 -24.59 -19.78
N LEU A 588 11.23 -24.09 -18.82
CA LEU A 588 12.67 -23.89 -18.93
C LEU A 588 13.41 -24.95 -18.12
N LYS A 589 14.32 -25.69 -18.76
CA LYS A 589 15.27 -26.57 -18.06
C LYS A 589 16.45 -25.74 -17.60
N VAL A 590 16.69 -25.72 -16.30
CA VAL A 590 17.66 -24.78 -15.69
C VAL A 590 18.88 -25.51 -15.13
N PHE A 591 18.74 -26.77 -14.76
CA PHE A 591 19.84 -27.55 -14.20
C PHE A 591 19.76 -29.01 -14.60
N GLU A 592 20.90 -29.61 -14.95
CA GLU A 592 21.06 -31.06 -15.08
C GLU A 592 22.49 -31.46 -14.75
N ARG A 593 22.66 -32.29 -13.72
CA ARG A 593 23.95 -32.87 -13.33
C ARG A 593 23.73 -34.19 -12.62
N GLU A 594 24.56 -35.19 -12.95
CA GLU A 594 24.59 -36.49 -12.26
C GLU A 594 23.20 -37.15 -12.10
N GLY A 595 22.33 -36.99 -13.11
CA GLY A 595 20.98 -37.54 -13.13
C GLY A 595 19.91 -36.70 -12.42
N VAL A 596 20.26 -35.64 -11.69
CA VAL A 596 19.31 -34.68 -11.11
C VAL A 596 18.99 -33.58 -12.12
N ARG A 597 17.71 -33.38 -12.42
CA ARG A 597 17.22 -32.38 -13.39
C ARG A 597 16.19 -31.45 -12.75
N LEU A 598 16.36 -30.14 -12.94
CA LEU A 598 15.46 -29.09 -12.46
C LEU A 598 14.83 -28.32 -13.63
N ASN A 599 13.50 -28.32 -13.67
CA ASN A 599 12.69 -27.60 -14.66
C ASN A 599 11.80 -26.55 -13.98
N LEU A 600 11.65 -25.40 -14.62
CA LEU A 600 10.77 -24.31 -14.22
C LEU A 600 9.57 -24.23 -15.17
N SER A 601 8.36 -24.20 -14.62
CA SER A 601 7.14 -23.87 -15.36
C SER A 601 6.54 -22.57 -14.85
N PHE A 602 5.99 -21.75 -15.75
CA PHE A 602 5.52 -20.41 -15.43
C PHE A 602 4.01 -20.30 -15.65
N THR A 603 3.30 -19.76 -14.66
CA THR A 603 1.85 -19.56 -14.73
C THR A 603 1.49 -18.17 -14.23
N ARG A 604 0.62 -17.46 -14.96
CA ARG A 604 0.01 -16.20 -14.51
C ARG A 604 -1.47 -16.42 -14.16
N PRO A 605 -1.90 -16.16 -12.92
CA PRO A 605 -3.28 -16.34 -12.53
C PRO A 605 -4.18 -15.25 -13.13
N PRO A 606 -5.37 -15.60 -13.66
CA PRO A 606 -6.31 -14.62 -14.19
C PRO A 606 -6.79 -13.70 -13.07
N GLY A 607 -6.61 -12.38 -13.23
CA GLY A 607 -7.04 -11.36 -12.26
C GLY A 607 -5.92 -10.60 -11.55
N THR A 608 -4.67 -11.04 -11.62
CA THR A 608 -3.50 -10.31 -11.05
C THR A 608 -2.30 -10.31 -12.01
N PRO A 609 -2.23 -9.37 -12.97
CA PRO A 609 -1.18 -9.36 -14.01
C PRO A 609 0.23 -9.10 -13.45
N ALA A 610 0.34 -8.59 -12.22
CA ALA A 610 1.62 -8.34 -11.55
C ALA A 610 2.20 -9.58 -10.84
N LEU A 611 1.46 -10.70 -10.75
CA LEU A 611 1.87 -11.91 -10.02
C LEU A 611 2.30 -13.01 -11.00
N LEU A 612 3.51 -13.51 -10.84
CA LEU A 612 4.07 -14.66 -11.56
C LEU A 612 4.24 -15.84 -10.59
N LEU A 613 3.71 -17.01 -10.95
CA LEU A 613 3.95 -18.27 -10.24
C LEU A 613 4.98 -19.08 -11.03
N ILE A 614 6.09 -19.44 -10.38
CA ILE A 614 7.10 -20.34 -10.93
C ILE A 614 7.04 -21.64 -10.14
N THR A 615 6.68 -22.73 -10.80
CA THR A 615 6.75 -24.08 -10.21
C THR A 615 8.09 -24.69 -10.58
N VAL A 616 8.91 -24.96 -9.57
CA VAL A 616 10.15 -25.71 -9.69
C VAL A 616 9.83 -27.19 -9.58
N THR A 617 10.29 -27.98 -10.54
CA THR A 617 10.14 -29.44 -10.57
C THR A 617 11.51 -30.08 -10.66
N THR A 618 11.90 -30.80 -9.62
CA THR A 618 13.17 -31.53 -9.55
C THR A 618 12.90 -33.02 -9.72
N THR A 619 13.57 -33.64 -10.68
CA THR A 619 13.48 -35.08 -10.98
C THR A 619 14.85 -35.71 -10.80
N ASN A 620 14.89 -36.94 -10.26
CA ASN A 620 16.13 -37.69 -10.09
C ASN A 620 16.10 -38.95 -10.96
N SER A 621 17.04 -39.09 -11.89
CA SER A 621 17.20 -40.24 -12.78
C SER A 621 18.40 -41.13 -12.44
N SER A 622 19.10 -40.82 -11.34
CA SER A 622 20.23 -41.62 -10.82
C SER A 622 19.75 -42.90 -10.13
N GLU A 623 20.70 -43.77 -9.78
CA GLU A 623 20.44 -45.05 -9.11
C GLU A 623 20.19 -44.93 -7.60
N ASP A 624 20.61 -43.82 -6.98
CA ASP A 624 20.49 -43.55 -5.54
C ASP A 624 19.57 -42.36 -5.23
N ASP A 625 18.97 -42.36 -4.04
CA ASP A 625 18.08 -41.29 -3.58
C ASP A 625 18.87 -40.00 -3.29
N VAL A 626 18.32 -38.86 -3.71
CA VAL A 626 18.84 -37.54 -3.34
C VAL A 626 18.12 -37.08 -2.09
N THR A 627 18.85 -36.92 -0.98
CA THR A 627 18.29 -36.56 0.34
C THR A 627 18.64 -35.12 0.73
N HIS A 628 17.84 -34.53 1.62
CA HIS A 628 18.04 -33.17 2.15
C HIS A 628 18.09 -32.10 1.05
N PHE A 629 17.23 -32.25 0.03
CA PHE A 629 17.14 -31.29 -1.06
C PHE A 629 16.51 -29.97 -0.57
N ILE A 630 17.26 -28.87 -0.71
CA ILE A 630 16.83 -27.51 -0.40
C ILE A 630 17.10 -26.63 -1.63
N CYS A 631 16.05 -25.97 -2.13
CA CYS A 631 16.14 -24.98 -3.19
C CYS A 631 15.79 -23.59 -2.65
N GLN A 632 16.76 -22.67 -2.73
CA GLN A 632 16.61 -21.26 -2.37
C GLN A 632 16.69 -20.42 -3.66
N ALA A 633 16.01 -19.28 -3.67
CA ALA A 633 16.04 -18.35 -4.79
C ALA A 633 16.20 -16.90 -4.32
N ALA A 634 16.83 -16.07 -5.15
CA ALA A 634 16.95 -14.63 -4.97
C ALA A 634 16.54 -13.90 -6.25
N VAL A 635 15.95 -12.71 -6.08
CA VAL A 635 15.52 -11.80 -7.15
C VAL A 635 15.97 -10.36 -6.83
N PRO A 636 16.07 -9.45 -7.82
CA PRO A 636 16.37 -8.04 -7.59
C PRO A 636 15.44 -7.37 -6.57
N LYS A 637 15.96 -6.37 -5.82
CA LYS A 637 15.23 -5.60 -4.78
C LYS A 637 13.93 -4.93 -5.27
N SER A 638 13.78 -4.74 -6.59
CA SER A 638 12.57 -4.22 -7.22
C SER A 638 11.40 -5.22 -7.30
N LEU A 639 11.65 -6.50 -6.98
CA LEU A 639 10.69 -7.60 -7.01
C LEU A 639 10.50 -8.17 -5.61
N GLN A 640 9.29 -8.62 -5.29
CA GLN A 640 9.03 -9.34 -4.03
C GLN A 640 8.93 -10.84 -4.33
N LEU A 641 9.76 -11.65 -3.66
CA LEU A 641 9.78 -13.10 -3.77
C LEU A 641 9.24 -13.74 -2.49
N GLN A 642 8.28 -14.64 -2.62
CA GLN A 642 7.80 -15.50 -1.55
C GLN A 642 7.97 -16.97 -1.98
N LEU A 643 8.76 -17.73 -1.22
CA LEU A 643 8.99 -19.15 -1.43
C LEU A 643 7.97 -19.96 -0.61
N GLN A 644 7.30 -20.92 -1.24
CA GLN A 644 6.50 -21.90 -0.51
C GLN A 644 7.37 -23.10 -0.09
N ALA A 645 6.89 -23.84 0.91
CA ALA A 645 7.53 -25.08 1.35
C ALA A 645 7.58 -26.09 0.18
N PRO A 646 8.69 -26.82 0.01
CA PRO A 646 8.77 -27.88 -0.99
C PRO A 646 7.87 -29.05 -0.59
N SER A 647 7.38 -29.78 -1.59
CA SER A 647 6.57 -31.00 -1.41
C SER A 647 7.27 -32.13 -0.65
N GLY A 648 8.61 -32.11 -0.58
CA GLY A 648 9.41 -33.08 0.15
C GLY A 648 10.90 -32.74 0.11
N SER A 649 11.69 -33.45 0.91
CA SER A 649 13.14 -33.27 1.04
C SER A 649 13.97 -34.40 0.42
N THR A 650 13.33 -35.41 -0.18
CA THR A 650 13.99 -36.58 -0.78
C THR A 650 13.45 -36.84 -2.19
N ALA A 651 14.32 -36.88 -3.19
CA ALA A 651 13.97 -37.25 -4.56
C ALA A 651 14.42 -38.69 -4.84
N THR A 652 13.46 -39.58 -5.01
CA THR A 652 13.67 -41.02 -5.17
C THR A 652 14.40 -41.37 -6.46
N ALA A 653 15.27 -42.38 -6.41
CA ALA A 653 16.01 -42.91 -7.54
C ALA A 653 15.11 -43.37 -8.72
N ARG A 654 15.70 -43.47 -9.91
CA ARG A 654 15.11 -44.03 -11.14
C ARG A 654 13.81 -43.35 -11.60
N GLY A 655 13.71 -42.03 -11.44
CA GLY A 655 12.60 -41.24 -11.97
C GLY A 655 11.31 -41.37 -11.16
N GLY A 656 11.41 -41.62 -9.85
CA GLY A 656 10.25 -41.60 -8.96
C GLY A 656 9.67 -40.20 -8.73
N LEU A 657 8.96 -40.00 -7.61
CA LEU A 657 8.17 -38.78 -7.39
C LEU A 657 9.04 -37.50 -7.44
N PRO A 658 8.70 -36.52 -8.30
CA PRO A 658 9.45 -35.28 -8.38
C PRO A 658 9.22 -34.39 -7.16
N ILE A 659 10.24 -33.67 -6.73
CA ILE A 659 10.08 -32.61 -5.73
C ILE A 659 9.59 -31.37 -6.45
N THR A 660 8.40 -30.89 -6.08
CA THR A 660 7.86 -29.61 -6.53
C THR A 660 7.96 -28.53 -5.45
N GLN A 661 8.32 -27.30 -5.83
CA GLN A 661 8.32 -26.12 -4.96
C GLN A 661 7.77 -24.91 -5.73
N LEU A 662 6.90 -24.12 -5.10
CA LEU A 662 6.26 -22.96 -5.73
C LEU A 662 6.91 -21.64 -5.29
N PHE A 663 7.30 -20.82 -6.26
CA PHE A 663 7.79 -19.46 -6.03
C PHE A 663 6.74 -18.45 -6.51
N ARG A 664 6.39 -17.50 -5.65
CA ARG A 664 5.48 -16.39 -5.97
C ARG A 664 6.30 -15.12 -6.11
N ILE A 665 6.28 -14.53 -7.30
CA ILE A 665 7.03 -13.31 -7.61
C ILE A 665 6.04 -12.19 -7.95
N LEU A 666 6.09 -11.10 -7.20
CA LEU A 666 5.29 -9.90 -7.45
C LEU A 666 6.15 -8.84 -8.15
N ASN A 667 5.73 -8.43 -9.35
CA ASN A 667 6.39 -7.46 -10.20
C ASN A 667 5.44 -6.31 -10.59
N PRO A 668 5.20 -5.33 -9.71
CA PRO A 668 4.29 -4.22 -10.01
C PRO A 668 4.85 -3.26 -11.08
N ASN A 669 6.17 -3.20 -11.25
CA ASN A 669 6.85 -2.20 -12.07
C ASN A 669 7.34 -2.74 -13.43
N LYS A 670 6.98 -3.98 -13.80
CA LYS A 670 7.46 -4.67 -15.02
C LYS A 670 8.98 -4.65 -15.18
N ALA A 671 9.71 -4.73 -14.06
CA ALA A 671 11.17 -4.79 -14.07
C ALA A 671 11.66 -6.14 -14.65
N PRO A 672 12.82 -6.18 -15.34
CA PRO A 672 13.34 -7.43 -15.90
C PRO A 672 13.61 -8.46 -14.80
N LEU A 673 13.12 -9.69 -15.00
CA LEU A 673 13.28 -10.77 -14.02
C LEU A 673 14.70 -11.37 -14.15
N ARG A 674 15.47 -11.29 -13.07
CA ARG A 674 16.71 -12.06 -12.87
C ARG A 674 16.51 -13.01 -11.70
N LEU A 675 16.83 -14.30 -11.89
CA LEU A 675 16.61 -15.33 -10.88
C LEU A 675 17.93 -16.03 -10.60
N LYS A 676 18.38 -16.00 -9.35
CA LYS A 676 19.56 -16.73 -8.89
C LYS A 676 19.12 -17.86 -7.97
N LEU A 677 19.50 -19.09 -8.29
CA LEU A 677 19.11 -20.28 -7.53
C LEU A 677 20.30 -20.83 -6.76
N ARG A 678 20.03 -21.32 -5.55
CA ARG A 678 20.97 -22.09 -4.73
C ARG A 678 20.35 -23.43 -4.39
N LEU A 679 21.01 -24.50 -4.82
CA LEU A 679 20.63 -25.88 -4.53
C LEU A 679 21.58 -26.46 -3.50
N THR A 680 21.04 -27.13 -2.49
CA THR A 680 21.81 -27.93 -1.53
C THR A 680 21.17 -29.32 -1.46
N TYR A 681 21.94 -30.37 -1.69
CA TYR A 681 21.42 -31.74 -1.65
C TYR A 681 22.53 -32.75 -1.36
N ASN A 682 22.17 -33.91 -0.81
CA ASN A 682 23.08 -35.01 -0.60
C ASN A 682 22.89 -36.08 -1.69
N HIS A 683 23.96 -36.45 -2.37
CA HIS A 683 23.97 -37.46 -3.42
C HIS A 683 25.20 -38.37 -3.27
N PHE A 684 25.04 -39.69 -3.37
CA PHE A 684 26.10 -40.68 -3.13
C PHE A 684 26.90 -40.47 -1.82
N GLY A 685 26.23 -40.01 -0.76
CA GLY A 685 26.86 -39.71 0.54
C GLY A 685 27.70 -38.44 0.58
N GLN A 686 27.73 -37.64 -0.48
CA GLN A 686 28.40 -36.33 -0.53
C GLN A 686 27.38 -35.19 -0.54
N SER A 687 27.65 -34.13 0.23
CA SER A 687 26.84 -32.91 0.21
C SER A 687 27.27 -32.02 -0.95
N VAL A 688 26.37 -31.79 -1.89
CA VAL A 688 26.57 -30.92 -3.06
C VAL A 688 25.85 -29.60 -2.83
N GLN A 689 26.56 -28.49 -3.02
CA GLN A 689 26.00 -27.14 -3.00
C GLN A 689 26.32 -26.43 -4.31
N GLU A 690 25.29 -25.95 -5.00
CA GLU A 690 25.44 -25.23 -6.26
C GLU A 690 24.69 -23.89 -6.24
N ILE A 691 25.31 -22.88 -6.84
CA ILE A 691 24.73 -21.54 -7.01
C ILE A 691 24.91 -21.15 -8.47
N PHE A 692 23.81 -20.81 -9.14
CA PHE A 692 23.83 -20.38 -10.54
C PHE A 692 22.74 -19.35 -10.82
N GLU A 693 22.95 -18.52 -11.84
CA GLU A 693 21.96 -17.58 -12.35
C GLU A 693 21.21 -18.20 -13.54
N VAL A 694 19.88 -18.04 -13.56
CA VAL A 694 19.03 -18.57 -14.62
C VAL A 694 19.09 -17.65 -15.83
N ASN A 695 19.92 -18.02 -16.80
CA ASN A 695 20.02 -17.34 -18.08
C ASN A 695 18.85 -17.75 -19.00
N ASN A 696 18.34 -16.82 -19.81
CA ASN A 696 17.26 -17.03 -20.80
C ASN A 696 15.84 -17.27 -20.23
N LEU A 697 15.43 -16.50 -19.22
CA LEU A 697 14.01 -16.44 -18.84
C LEU A 697 13.16 -15.88 -20.00
N PRO A 698 12.00 -16.49 -20.34
CA PRO A 698 11.14 -15.98 -21.41
C PRO A 698 10.70 -14.54 -21.16
N VAL A 699 10.72 -13.69 -22.20
CA VAL A 699 10.36 -12.25 -22.09
C VAL A 699 8.93 -12.04 -21.56
N GLU A 700 8.07 -13.01 -21.85
CA GLU A 700 6.68 -13.12 -21.37
C GLU A 700 6.56 -13.26 -19.85
N THR A 701 7.66 -13.52 -19.11
CA THR A 701 7.63 -13.65 -17.66
C THR A 701 7.60 -12.30 -16.93
N TRP A 702 8.10 -11.20 -17.52
CA TRP A 702 8.11 -9.86 -16.89
C TRP A 702 7.39 -8.74 -17.68
N GLN A 703 6.98 -8.97 -18.93
CA GLN A 703 6.12 -8.06 -19.71
C GLN A 703 4.66 -8.14 -19.29
#